data_AF-A0AAJ0SBW8-F1
#
_entry.id   AF-A0AAJ0SBW8-F1
#
_cell.length_a   1.000
_cell.length_b   1.000
_cell.length_c   1.000
_cell.angle_alpha   90.00
_cell.angle_beta   90.00
_cell.angle_gamma   90.00
#
_symmetry.space_group_name_H-M   'P 1'
#
loop_
_entity.id
_entity.type
_entity.pdbx_description
1 polymer ?
#
loop_
_entity_poly.entity_id
_entity_poly.type
_entity_poly.pdbx_seq_one_letter_code
_entity_poly.pdbx_strand_id
1 'polypeptide(L)'
;MYSLVKYILLLFLASLSLVSCTQKQGDKIKVGFSQAMTTDDWRKQMTSSMKIEASLRPEVDLKISDANNNVARQIDDIERFIANRVDVIIVSPIESKPLTAVVEKSIKAGIPVLVVDRKIDGENYTAYLGADNIEIGRIAARYIISHSKASGKIIEITGANGSSPAYERSLGFTQIIQGNKRFRVVSTIQGNWEKESVTAPLKTILLQNPDVEYIFAHNDRMALSAWETAKTVGLENKIKFLGVDGLNSVNGGIELVKSGVLDGTILYPTGGNEALKLALKMYNKEPISKNNILNTIVIDHNNAEIIENQMDKVDQQQTVIESQQGAIKVQEREYASQNNLVRLLSFFLVIILSLTIYSIYSTISISRKKKQLERINQTVIDQNNEIQQMAKVAEKSNEAKLNFFTGLSHEFKTPITLIMSYVESLIENEKIKGTALIDEVKLIHKNSNRLLRLINQLLDFRKIEEQKFTLRASNTKFYDFTNEIMTNFKGEAVRRNIDFQLICKNKNLELFIDRGLMDKVYFNLLSNAFKFTPDNGKITISIIENQDNTVKISCKDSGIGIPENELSNVFSPFFKASNNNKNSSGIGLHLSKEFVLLHHGTIELKSKQGSDFVITLLKGNSHLQPSEIVNKSENLNITPNLITDNLDIESDVNQVNVISDAEKHAILIIEDNNDLVTFLKAKLSNEYTVYTSDGSDAVEKAMEIVPDIIICDINLVDKDGYEISKELKKDLRSSHIPIIILTAQSNKEAVLKGLQSGVDQYLTKPFSLSILKQSISGLLFNREKLRYYYTNNIYRIEPESKFGNQEQTFITKMNDIIKINVENPKFSVEDLADKLSVSRVQLYRKVKAIIGINISDHINNVKLEKAAELLKSNEMNISEIAYSLGFSSPNYFSTAFKNKFGISPKEYKSSNSN
;
A
#
# COMPACT_ATOMS: atom_id res chain seq x y z
N MET A 1 -6.41 -20.41 -9.98
CA MET A 1 -5.63 -19.69 -11.02
C MET A 1 -4.79 -20.64 -11.84
N TYR A 2 -3.90 -21.44 -11.24
CA TYR A 2 -3.07 -22.45 -11.95
C TYR A 2 -3.88 -23.48 -12.78
N SER A 3 -4.98 -24.00 -12.23
CA SER A 3 -5.81 -24.98 -12.96
C SER A 3 -6.46 -24.40 -14.22
N LEU A 4 -7.00 -23.18 -14.13
CA LEU A 4 -7.67 -22.50 -15.25
C LEU A 4 -6.67 -22.19 -16.39
N VAL A 5 -5.47 -21.72 -16.05
CA VAL A 5 -4.40 -21.46 -17.03
C VAL A 5 -3.97 -22.75 -17.72
N LYS A 6 -3.92 -23.87 -16.99
CA LYS A 6 -3.58 -25.18 -17.54
C LYS A 6 -4.61 -25.67 -18.55
N TYR A 7 -5.90 -25.49 -18.29
CA TYR A 7 -6.98 -25.84 -19.23
C TYR A 7 -6.99 -24.96 -20.47
N ILE A 8 -6.71 -23.66 -20.34
CA ILE A 8 -6.58 -22.74 -21.49
C ILE A 8 -5.39 -23.13 -22.36
N LEU A 9 -4.25 -23.47 -21.75
CA LEU A 9 -3.06 -23.94 -22.47
C LEU A 9 -3.33 -25.27 -23.20
N LEU A 10 -4.06 -26.19 -22.58
CA LEU A 10 -4.47 -27.47 -23.17
C LEU A 10 -5.44 -27.29 -24.34
N LEU A 11 -6.42 -26.38 -24.22
CA LEU A 11 -7.32 -26.01 -25.31
C LEU A 11 -6.57 -25.33 -26.46
N PHE A 12 -5.59 -24.48 -26.15
CA PHE A 12 -4.73 -23.85 -27.15
C PHE A 12 -3.89 -24.89 -27.91
N LEU A 13 -3.24 -25.81 -27.19
CA LEU A 13 -2.47 -26.92 -27.77
C LEU A 13 -3.36 -27.89 -28.60
N ALA A 14 -4.57 -28.18 -28.12
CA ALA A 14 -5.55 -28.99 -28.87
C ALA A 14 -6.02 -28.28 -30.15
N SER A 15 -6.21 -26.96 -30.11
CA SER A 15 -6.57 -26.18 -31.31
C SER A 15 -5.45 -26.14 -32.36
N LEU A 16 -4.17 -26.12 -31.92
CA LEU A 16 -3.01 -26.23 -32.81
C LEU A 16 -2.93 -27.60 -33.50
N SER A 17 -3.34 -28.67 -32.83
CA SER A 17 -3.36 -30.02 -33.44
C SER A 17 -4.43 -30.20 -34.51
N LEU A 18 -5.50 -29.40 -34.49
CA LEU A 18 -6.56 -29.41 -35.51
C LEU A 18 -6.16 -28.66 -36.81
N VAL A 19 -5.10 -27.86 -36.78
CA VAL A 19 -4.62 -27.09 -37.95
C VAL A 19 -3.61 -27.89 -38.79
N SER A 20 -3.06 -28.98 -38.25
CA SER A 20 -1.95 -29.72 -38.88
C SER A 20 -2.37 -31.01 -39.60
N CYS A 21 -3.51 -31.00 -40.31
CA CYS A 21 -3.81 -32.04 -41.29
C CYS A 21 -3.36 -31.57 -42.68
N THR A 22 -2.09 -31.80 -43.00
CA THR A 22 -1.58 -31.78 -44.37
C THR A 22 -2.05 -33.04 -45.09
N GLN A 23 -2.88 -32.86 -46.09
CA GLN A 23 -3.41 -33.94 -46.93
C GLN A 23 -2.25 -34.52 -47.74
N LYS A 24 -1.86 -35.77 -47.45
CA LYS A 24 -0.83 -36.50 -48.21
C LYS A 24 -1.27 -36.61 -49.67
N GLN A 25 -0.56 -35.93 -50.56
CA GLN A 25 -0.70 -36.07 -52.00
C GLN A 25 -0.04 -37.41 -52.40
N GLY A 26 -0.81 -38.34 -52.96
CA GLY A 26 -0.28 -39.62 -53.43
C GLY A 26 0.77 -39.44 -54.53
N ASP A 27 1.73 -40.37 -54.60
CA ASP A 27 2.78 -40.35 -55.62
C ASP A 27 2.15 -40.47 -57.02
N LYS A 28 2.50 -39.53 -57.91
CA LYS A 28 2.06 -39.53 -59.32
C LYS A 28 2.77 -40.62 -60.14
N ILE A 29 2.07 -41.17 -61.12
CA ILE A 29 2.61 -42.12 -62.11
C ILE A 29 3.55 -41.36 -63.06
N LYS A 30 4.84 -41.70 -63.04
CA LYS A 30 5.87 -41.03 -63.84
C LYS A 30 5.98 -41.69 -65.20
N VAL A 31 5.64 -40.96 -66.26
CA VAL A 31 5.74 -41.41 -67.64
C VAL A 31 6.83 -40.62 -68.34
N GLY A 32 7.87 -41.30 -68.84
CA GLY A 32 8.93 -40.69 -69.65
C GLY A 32 8.68 -40.90 -71.13
N PHE A 33 8.58 -39.83 -71.92
CA PHE A 33 8.46 -39.90 -73.37
C PHE A 33 9.74 -39.38 -74.05
N SER A 34 10.47 -40.27 -74.72
CA SER A 34 11.64 -39.93 -75.55
C SER A 34 11.22 -39.77 -77.01
N GLN A 35 11.15 -38.53 -77.48
CA GLN A 35 10.73 -38.15 -78.84
C GLN A 35 11.95 -37.97 -79.75
N ALA A 36 11.83 -38.37 -81.02
CA ALA A 36 12.91 -38.28 -82.00
C ALA A 36 13.35 -36.85 -82.33
N MET A 37 12.38 -35.97 -82.62
CA MET A 37 12.58 -34.55 -82.89
C MET A 37 11.27 -33.79 -82.65
N THR A 38 11.33 -32.46 -82.52
CA THR A 38 10.14 -31.59 -82.45
C THR A 38 10.09 -30.53 -83.56
N THR A 39 11.00 -30.61 -84.53
CA THR A 39 11.08 -29.68 -85.66
C THR A 39 9.99 -29.91 -86.70
N ASP A 40 9.46 -31.14 -86.80
CA ASP A 40 8.39 -31.50 -87.72
C ASP A 40 7.00 -31.37 -87.06
N ASP A 41 6.01 -30.98 -87.87
CA ASP A 41 4.67 -30.67 -87.37
C ASP A 41 3.90 -31.91 -86.90
N TRP A 42 4.20 -33.08 -87.49
CA TRP A 42 3.62 -34.35 -87.08
C TRP A 42 4.01 -34.69 -85.62
N ARG A 43 5.29 -34.58 -85.27
CA ARG A 43 5.76 -34.81 -83.88
C ARG A 43 5.24 -33.77 -82.92
N LYS A 44 5.15 -32.50 -83.33
CA LYS A 44 4.54 -31.44 -82.50
C LYS A 44 3.11 -31.79 -82.14
N GLN A 45 2.31 -32.23 -83.11
CA GLN A 45 0.91 -32.61 -82.86
C GLN A 45 0.81 -33.88 -81.99
N MET A 46 1.69 -34.87 -82.17
CA MET A 46 1.80 -36.03 -81.28
C MET A 46 2.11 -35.60 -79.83
N THR A 47 3.11 -34.75 -79.65
CA THR A 47 3.53 -34.25 -78.34
C THR A 47 2.42 -33.40 -77.69
N SER A 48 1.72 -32.58 -78.48
CA SER A 48 0.60 -31.76 -78.00
C SER A 48 -0.53 -32.65 -77.48
N SER A 49 -1.04 -33.57 -78.31
CA SER A 49 -2.13 -34.48 -77.92
C SER A 49 -1.80 -35.33 -76.69
N MET A 50 -0.53 -35.70 -76.51
CA MET A 50 -0.09 -36.42 -75.30
C MET A 50 -0.09 -35.55 -74.03
N LYS A 51 0.37 -34.29 -74.12
CA LYS A 51 0.33 -33.33 -73.01
C LYS A 51 -1.11 -33.06 -72.55
N ILE A 52 -2.00 -32.98 -73.52
CA ILE A 52 -3.43 -32.78 -73.31
C ILE A 52 -4.02 -33.96 -72.55
N GLU A 53 -3.81 -35.19 -73.02
CA GLU A 53 -4.31 -36.38 -72.32
C GLU A 53 -3.74 -36.45 -70.89
N ALA A 54 -2.46 -36.12 -70.70
CA ALA A 54 -1.86 -36.06 -69.36
C ALA A 54 -2.51 -35.00 -68.47
N SER A 55 -2.90 -33.86 -69.04
CA SER A 55 -3.52 -32.77 -68.30
C SER A 55 -4.90 -33.13 -67.75
N LEU A 56 -5.62 -34.04 -68.44
CA LEU A 56 -6.90 -34.61 -68.01
C LEU A 56 -6.75 -35.66 -66.89
N ARG A 57 -5.51 -36.04 -66.54
CA ARG A 57 -5.16 -37.13 -65.64
C ARG A 57 -4.23 -36.61 -64.52
N PRO A 58 -4.76 -36.00 -63.45
CA PRO A 58 -3.96 -35.39 -62.39
C PRO A 58 -2.98 -36.38 -61.70
N GLU A 59 -3.25 -37.68 -61.78
CA GLU A 59 -2.42 -38.78 -61.32
C GLU A 59 -1.14 -39.01 -62.15
N VAL A 60 -1.00 -38.39 -63.32
CA VAL A 60 0.14 -38.59 -64.24
C VAL A 60 1.15 -37.45 -64.15
N ASP A 61 2.44 -37.80 -64.12
CA ASP A 61 3.59 -36.91 -64.31
C ASP A 61 4.28 -37.27 -65.63
N LEU A 62 3.89 -36.61 -66.72
CA LEU A 62 4.45 -36.82 -68.06
C LEU A 62 5.68 -35.93 -68.28
N LYS A 63 6.83 -36.56 -68.55
CA LYS A 63 8.08 -35.88 -68.91
C LYS A 63 8.46 -36.20 -70.35
N ILE A 64 8.56 -35.17 -71.18
CA ILE A 64 8.89 -35.30 -72.60
C ILE A 64 10.30 -34.79 -72.84
N SER A 65 11.15 -35.62 -73.44
CA SER A 65 12.50 -35.28 -73.90
C SER A 65 12.55 -35.26 -75.42
N ASP A 66 13.20 -34.24 -75.98
CA ASP A 66 13.44 -34.10 -77.41
C ASP A 66 14.89 -34.45 -77.74
N ALA A 67 15.09 -35.49 -78.55
CA ALA A 67 16.40 -35.92 -79.00
C ALA A 67 16.98 -35.07 -80.14
N ASN A 68 16.21 -34.15 -80.73
CA ASN A 68 16.64 -33.24 -81.79
C ASN A 68 17.36 -33.95 -82.95
N ASN A 69 16.79 -35.08 -83.39
CA ASN A 69 17.31 -35.95 -84.45
C ASN A 69 18.74 -36.49 -84.20
N ASN A 70 19.14 -36.65 -82.92
CA ASN A 70 20.43 -37.20 -82.53
C ASN A 70 20.27 -38.51 -81.72
N VAL A 71 20.79 -39.61 -82.27
CA VAL A 71 20.70 -40.96 -81.67
C VAL A 71 21.34 -41.03 -80.29
N ALA A 72 22.53 -40.44 -80.09
CA ALA A 72 23.23 -40.47 -78.80
C ALA A 72 22.42 -39.73 -77.73
N ARG A 73 21.85 -38.58 -78.08
CA ARG A 73 20.96 -37.82 -77.19
C ARG A 73 19.69 -38.60 -76.84
N GLN A 74 19.13 -39.34 -77.80
CA GLN A 74 17.95 -40.17 -77.54
C GLN A 74 18.25 -41.34 -76.59
N ILE A 75 19.44 -41.93 -76.69
CA ILE A 75 19.93 -42.93 -75.75
C ILE A 75 20.03 -42.31 -74.36
N ASP A 76 20.68 -41.14 -74.22
CA ASP A 76 20.80 -40.42 -72.95
C ASP A 76 19.44 -40.07 -72.33
N ASP A 77 18.44 -39.72 -73.14
CA ASP A 77 17.07 -39.47 -72.69
C ASP A 77 16.47 -40.72 -72.01
N ILE A 78 16.60 -41.88 -72.65
CA ILE A 78 16.09 -43.15 -72.13
C ILE A 78 16.87 -43.57 -70.90
N GLU A 79 18.20 -43.42 -70.88
CA GLU A 79 19.01 -43.72 -69.70
C GLU A 79 18.66 -42.83 -68.51
N ARG A 80 18.36 -41.55 -68.73
CA ARG A 80 17.87 -40.65 -67.68
C ARG A 80 16.49 -41.09 -67.16
N PHE A 81 15.61 -41.60 -68.01
CA PHE A 81 14.33 -42.14 -67.56
C PHE A 81 14.51 -43.40 -66.70
N ILE A 82 15.42 -44.31 -67.09
CA ILE A 82 15.78 -45.48 -66.27
C ILE A 82 16.35 -45.04 -64.91
N ALA A 83 17.31 -44.11 -64.90
CA ALA A 83 17.95 -43.61 -63.69
C ALA A 83 16.95 -42.95 -62.73
N ASN A 84 15.97 -42.22 -63.27
CA ASN A 84 14.90 -41.58 -62.51
C ASN A 84 13.78 -42.53 -62.06
N ARG A 85 13.88 -43.84 -62.40
CA ARG A 85 12.87 -44.87 -62.10
C ARG A 85 11.47 -44.41 -62.51
N VAL A 86 11.31 -43.99 -63.77
CA VAL A 86 9.97 -43.77 -64.31
C VAL A 86 9.19 -45.08 -64.34
N ASP A 87 7.87 -44.98 -64.25
CA ASP A 87 6.98 -46.14 -64.20
C ASP A 87 6.73 -46.74 -65.58
N VAL A 88 6.77 -45.91 -66.64
CA VAL A 88 6.60 -46.33 -68.04
C VAL A 88 7.45 -45.46 -68.95
N ILE A 89 8.06 -46.05 -69.98
CA ILE A 89 8.78 -45.32 -71.03
C ILE A 89 8.00 -45.43 -72.35
N ILE A 90 7.73 -44.29 -72.97
CA ILE A 90 7.29 -44.19 -74.37
C ILE A 90 8.49 -43.76 -75.19
N VAL A 91 8.74 -44.41 -76.33
CA VAL A 91 9.87 -44.08 -77.21
C VAL A 91 9.43 -44.07 -78.66
N SER A 92 9.78 -43.00 -79.38
CA SER A 92 9.74 -42.97 -80.84
C SER A 92 11.17 -43.02 -81.39
N PRO A 93 11.71 -44.19 -81.76
CA PRO A 93 13.10 -44.34 -82.17
C PRO A 93 13.46 -43.50 -83.41
N ILE A 94 14.59 -42.79 -83.40
CA ILE A 94 15.12 -42.13 -84.62
C ILE A 94 15.51 -43.19 -85.65
N GLU A 95 16.23 -44.23 -85.22
CA GLU A 95 16.67 -45.36 -86.03
C GLU A 95 16.36 -46.69 -85.32
N SER A 96 16.07 -47.75 -86.09
CA SER A 96 15.64 -49.03 -85.51
C SER A 96 16.74 -49.76 -84.74
N LYS A 97 17.95 -49.85 -85.30
CA LYS A 97 19.05 -50.67 -84.76
C LYS A 97 19.79 -50.02 -83.57
N PRO A 98 20.17 -48.73 -83.59
CA PRO A 98 20.97 -48.14 -82.52
C PRO A 98 20.22 -48.04 -81.18
N LEU A 99 18.89 -47.96 -81.21
CA LEU A 99 18.05 -47.79 -80.01
C LEU A 99 17.65 -49.12 -79.36
N THR A 100 17.82 -50.26 -80.05
CA THR A 100 17.44 -51.58 -79.52
C THR A 100 18.08 -51.84 -78.15
N ALA A 101 19.41 -51.66 -78.01
CA ALA A 101 20.12 -52.00 -76.78
C ALA A 101 19.61 -51.24 -75.53
N VAL A 102 19.27 -49.96 -75.68
CA VAL A 102 18.79 -49.13 -74.55
C VAL A 102 17.32 -49.40 -74.22
N VAL A 103 16.50 -49.77 -75.21
CA VAL A 103 15.12 -50.23 -74.97
C VAL A 103 15.13 -51.57 -74.23
N GLU A 104 15.96 -52.53 -74.65
CA GLU A 104 16.11 -53.80 -73.93
C GLU A 104 16.62 -53.61 -72.50
N LYS A 105 17.52 -52.64 -72.30
CA LYS A 105 18.01 -52.26 -70.96
C LYS A 105 16.87 -51.76 -70.07
N SER A 106 15.92 -51.00 -70.62
CA SER A 106 14.74 -50.51 -69.90
C SER A 106 13.83 -51.67 -69.45
N ILE A 107 13.57 -52.63 -70.34
CA ILE A 107 12.80 -53.84 -70.03
C ILE A 107 13.50 -54.70 -68.95
N LYS A 108 14.82 -54.88 -69.05
CA LYS A 108 15.62 -55.58 -68.02
C LYS A 108 15.60 -54.87 -66.66
N ALA A 109 15.44 -53.55 -66.65
CA ALA A 109 15.26 -52.76 -65.43
C ALA A 109 13.82 -52.86 -64.85
N GLY A 110 12.93 -53.63 -65.48
CA GLY A 110 11.55 -53.82 -65.05
C GLY A 110 10.60 -52.70 -65.49
N ILE A 111 11.04 -51.78 -66.34
CA ILE A 111 10.23 -50.65 -66.81
C ILE A 111 9.56 -51.04 -68.13
N PRO A 112 8.22 -51.06 -68.22
CA PRO A 112 7.53 -51.35 -69.46
C PRO A 112 7.78 -50.25 -70.50
N VAL A 113 8.02 -50.66 -71.76
CA VAL A 113 8.36 -49.75 -72.87
C VAL A 113 7.32 -49.83 -73.98
N LEU A 114 6.72 -48.69 -74.31
CA LEU A 114 5.84 -48.51 -75.45
C LEU A 114 6.62 -47.88 -76.61
N VAL A 115 6.78 -48.62 -77.69
CA VAL A 115 7.40 -48.12 -78.92
C VAL A 115 6.32 -47.51 -79.80
N VAL A 116 6.53 -46.29 -80.29
CA VAL A 116 5.53 -45.55 -81.08
C VAL A 116 6.08 -45.11 -82.43
N ASP A 117 5.24 -45.15 -83.46
CA ASP A 117 5.53 -44.76 -84.85
C ASP A 117 6.61 -45.59 -85.57
N ARG A 118 7.87 -45.53 -85.10
CA ARG A 118 9.00 -46.28 -85.65
C ARG A 118 9.29 -47.50 -84.80
N LYS A 119 9.64 -48.62 -85.43
CA LYS A 119 10.00 -49.86 -84.73
C LYS A 119 11.49 -49.91 -84.39
N ILE A 120 11.85 -50.66 -83.36
CA ILE A 120 13.23 -51.10 -83.10
C ILE A 120 13.48 -52.49 -83.72
N ASP A 121 14.74 -52.91 -83.83
CA ASP A 121 15.07 -54.28 -84.20
C ASP A 121 14.72 -55.24 -83.05
N GLY A 122 14.00 -56.31 -83.35
CA GLY A 122 13.54 -57.32 -82.38
C GLY A 122 12.18 -57.03 -81.76
N GLU A 123 11.71 -57.92 -80.87
CA GLU A 123 10.40 -57.82 -80.21
C GLU A 123 10.48 -57.49 -78.71
N ASN A 124 11.66 -57.09 -78.22
CA ASN A 124 11.93 -56.92 -76.80
C ASN A 124 11.53 -55.51 -76.28
N TYR A 125 10.23 -55.24 -76.36
CA TYR A 125 9.51 -54.08 -75.83
C TYR A 125 8.14 -54.55 -75.30
N THR A 126 7.37 -53.73 -74.60
CA THR A 126 6.09 -54.19 -74.02
C THR A 126 4.96 -54.17 -75.05
N ALA A 127 4.79 -53.04 -75.76
CA ALA A 127 3.81 -52.89 -76.83
C ALA A 127 4.31 -51.92 -77.90
N TYR A 128 3.73 -51.99 -79.09
CA TYR A 128 3.91 -51.08 -80.21
C TYR A 128 2.60 -50.36 -80.52
N LEU A 129 2.68 -49.07 -80.87
CA LEU A 129 1.57 -48.26 -81.37
C LEU A 129 1.99 -47.49 -82.62
N GLY A 130 1.26 -47.66 -83.72
CA GLY A 130 1.49 -46.91 -84.95
C GLY A 130 0.47 -47.31 -86.00
N ALA A 131 0.48 -46.67 -87.17
CA ALA A 131 -0.35 -47.14 -88.27
C ALA A 131 0.36 -48.25 -89.08
N ASP A 132 -0.43 -49.01 -89.84
CA ASP A 132 0.09 -50.05 -90.73
C ASP A 132 0.63 -49.41 -92.03
N ASN A 133 1.94 -49.23 -92.08
CA ASN A 133 2.60 -48.62 -93.23
C ASN A 133 2.52 -49.48 -94.50
N ILE A 134 2.39 -50.81 -94.39
CA ILE A 134 2.16 -51.68 -95.55
C ILE A 134 0.78 -51.39 -96.11
N GLU A 135 -0.24 -51.30 -95.26
CA GLU A 135 -1.60 -50.99 -95.70
C GLU A 135 -1.70 -49.58 -96.28
N ILE A 136 -0.97 -48.59 -95.75
CA ILE A 136 -0.87 -47.24 -96.35
C ILE A 136 -0.32 -47.32 -97.78
N GLY A 137 0.77 -48.06 -98.00
CA GLY A 137 1.29 -48.29 -99.34
C GLY A 137 0.28 -48.97 -100.27
N ARG A 138 -0.45 -49.97 -99.77
CA ARG A 138 -1.50 -50.65 -100.54
C ARG A 138 -2.66 -49.72 -100.87
N ILE A 139 -3.09 -48.88 -99.93
CA ILE A 139 -4.14 -47.87 -100.12
C ILE A 139 -3.71 -46.88 -101.19
N ALA A 140 -2.46 -46.39 -101.16
CA ALA A 140 -1.93 -45.50 -102.17
C ALA A 140 -2.01 -46.10 -103.58
N ALA A 141 -1.56 -47.35 -103.72
CA ALA A 141 -1.62 -48.05 -104.99
C ALA A 141 -3.07 -48.29 -105.46
N ARG A 142 -3.98 -48.70 -104.56
CA ARG A 142 -5.40 -48.90 -104.89
C ARG A 142 -6.06 -47.58 -105.31
N TYR A 143 -5.73 -46.48 -104.65
CA TYR A 143 -6.23 -45.15 -104.98
C TYR A 143 -5.83 -44.75 -106.41
N ILE A 144 -4.56 -44.89 -106.76
CA ILE A 144 -4.07 -44.61 -108.13
C ILE A 144 -4.80 -45.48 -109.17
N ILE A 145 -4.96 -46.77 -108.88
CA ILE A 145 -5.62 -47.72 -109.81
C ILE A 145 -7.11 -47.39 -110.00
N SER A 146 -7.81 -46.99 -108.94
CA SER A 146 -9.26 -46.71 -108.99
C SER A 146 -9.58 -45.36 -109.63
N HIS A 147 -8.67 -44.38 -109.54
CA HIS A 147 -8.86 -43.03 -110.07
C HIS A 147 -8.34 -42.86 -111.51
N SER A 148 -7.90 -43.93 -112.16
CA SER A 148 -7.49 -43.91 -113.58
C SER A 148 -8.17 -44.99 -114.42
N LYS A 149 -8.74 -44.54 -115.55
CA LYS A 149 -9.33 -45.42 -116.57
C LYS A 149 -8.29 -45.95 -117.58
N ALA A 150 -7.10 -45.35 -117.64
CA ALA A 150 -6.03 -45.69 -118.58
C ALA A 150 -4.87 -46.47 -117.92
N SER A 151 -3.85 -46.83 -118.70
CA SER A 151 -2.56 -47.31 -118.19
C SER A 151 -1.62 -46.14 -117.94
N GLY A 152 -0.87 -46.12 -116.83
CA GLY A 152 0.00 -44.98 -116.52
C GLY A 152 1.33 -45.31 -115.86
N LYS A 153 2.27 -44.36 -116.00
CA LYS A 153 3.62 -44.43 -115.41
C LYS A 153 3.67 -43.70 -114.08
N ILE A 154 4.32 -44.32 -113.09
CA ILE A 154 4.39 -43.83 -111.71
C ILE A 154 5.85 -43.56 -111.33
N ILE A 155 6.12 -42.45 -110.64
CA ILE A 155 7.36 -42.26 -109.87
C ILE A 155 7.04 -42.43 -108.38
N GLU A 156 7.84 -43.21 -107.68
CA GLU A 156 7.78 -43.32 -106.22
C GLU A 156 8.87 -42.45 -105.58
N ILE A 157 8.55 -41.70 -104.53
CA ILE A 157 9.50 -40.92 -103.72
C ILE A 157 9.48 -41.47 -102.30
N THR A 158 10.56 -42.15 -101.92
CA THR A 158 10.66 -42.91 -100.67
C THR A 158 11.20 -42.07 -99.50
N GLY A 159 10.80 -42.41 -98.28
CA GLY A 159 11.42 -41.88 -97.06
C GLY A 159 12.84 -42.39 -96.82
N ALA A 160 13.50 -42.00 -95.73
CA ALA A 160 14.90 -42.33 -95.44
C ALA A 160 15.22 -43.83 -95.44
N ASN A 161 16.38 -44.19 -96.00
CA ASN A 161 16.87 -45.56 -96.05
C ASN A 161 17.12 -46.10 -94.63
N GLY A 162 16.67 -47.33 -94.37
CA GLY A 162 16.73 -47.94 -93.03
C GLY A 162 15.58 -47.56 -92.08
N SER A 163 14.63 -46.71 -92.49
CA SER A 163 13.41 -46.46 -91.70
C SER A 163 12.29 -47.45 -92.05
N SER A 164 11.69 -48.08 -91.01
CA SER A 164 10.62 -49.06 -91.21
C SER A 164 9.43 -48.52 -92.01
N PRO A 165 8.95 -47.26 -91.82
CA PRO A 165 7.82 -46.75 -92.59
C PRO A 165 8.10 -46.62 -94.09
N ALA A 166 9.32 -46.21 -94.47
CA ALA A 166 9.68 -46.08 -95.89
C ALA A 166 9.70 -47.45 -96.58
N TYR A 167 10.29 -48.45 -95.94
CA TYR A 167 10.32 -49.81 -96.47
C TYR A 167 8.92 -50.42 -96.56
N GLU A 168 8.13 -50.35 -95.49
CA GLU A 168 6.79 -50.92 -95.41
C GLU A 168 5.82 -50.26 -96.43
N ARG A 169 5.86 -48.93 -96.59
CA ARG A 169 5.06 -48.20 -97.59
C ARG A 169 5.41 -48.64 -99.02
N SER A 170 6.69 -48.71 -99.36
CA SER A 170 7.11 -49.14 -100.71
C SER A 170 6.78 -50.61 -100.97
N LEU A 171 6.94 -51.49 -99.97
CA LEU A 171 6.55 -52.90 -100.07
C LEU A 171 5.06 -53.05 -100.35
N GLY A 172 4.20 -52.39 -99.56
CA GLY A 172 2.76 -52.44 -99.74
C GLY A 172 2.30 -51.85 -101.07
N PHE A 173 2.92 -50.75 -101.49
CA PHE A 173 2.66 -50.12 -102.78
C PHE A 173 3.01 -51.05 -103.94
N THR A 174 4.20 -51.62 -103.90
CA THR A 174 4.73 -52.54 -104.92
C THR A 174 3.89 -53.82 -105.03
N GLN A 175 3.43 -54.39 -103.91
CA GLN A 175 2.56 -55.59 -103.88
C GLN A 175 1.30 -55.42 -104.74
N ILE A 176 0.69 -54.22 -104.73
CA ILE A 176 -0.53 -53.94 -105.47
C ILE A 176 -0.23 -53.54 -106.92
N ILE A 177 0.81 -52.73 -107.15
CA ILE A 177 1.17 -52.27 -108.51
C ILE A 177 1.71 -53.41 -109.37
N GLN A 178 2.57 -54.30 -108.86
CA GLN A 178 3.10 -55.44 -109.62
C GLN A 178 2.01 -56.43 -110.05
N GLY A 179 0.93 -56.53 -109.28
CA GLY A 179 -0.25 -57.33 -109.64
C GLY A 179 -1.09 -56.74 -110.77
N ASN A 180 -0.79 -55.52 -111.24
CA ASN A 180 -1.59 -54.77 -112.21
C ASN A 180 -0.82 -54.53 -113.52
N LYS A 181 -1.38 -54.98 -114.66
CA LYS A 181 -0.76 -54.79 -115.99
C LYS A 181 -0.90 -53.37 -116.57
N ARG A 182 -1.75 -52.51 -115.99
CA ARG A 182 -2.00 -51.13 -116.44
C ARG A 182 -1.01 -50.11 -115.88
N PHE A 183 -0.38 -50.37 -114.75
CA PHE A 183 0.50 -49.40 -114.08
C PHE A 183 1.88 -49.96 -113.86
N ARG A 184 2.91 -49.11 -114.00
CA ARG A 184 4.29 -49.47 -113.67
C ARG A 184 5.03 -48.32 -113.02
N VAL A 185 5.88 -48.65 -112.05
CA VAL A 185 6.84 -47.71 -111.47
C VAL A 185 8.02 -47.58 -112.45
N VAL A 186 8.27 -46.36 -112.94
CA VAL A 186 9.35 -46.08 -113.91
C VAL A 186 10.62 -45.58 -113.25
N SER A 187 10.50 -45.00 -112.06
CA SER A 187 11.65 -44.54 -111.27
C SER A 187 11.28 -44.46 -109.79
N THR A 188 12.28 -44.62 -108.93
CA THR A 188 12.18 -44.44 -107.48
C THR A 188 13.22 -43.44 -107.03
N ILE A 189 12.81 -42.42 -106.28
CA ILE A 189 13.66 -41.35 -105.77
C ILE A 189 13.79 -41.50 -104.26
N GLN A 190 15.01 -41.46 -103.76
CA GLN A 190 15.28 -41.46 -102.33
C GLN A 190 15.11 -40.05 -101.76
N GLY A 191 13.97 -39.77 -101.15
CA GLY A 191 13.56 -38.44 -100.68
C GLY A 191 13.87 -38.14 -99.20
N ASN A 192 14.30 -39.10 -98.39
CA ASN A 192 14.78 -38.89 -97.01
C ASN A 192 13.83 -38.13 -96.06
N TRP A 193 12.52 -38.12 -96.34
CA TRP A 193 11.48 -37.39 -95.60
C TRP A 193 11.48 -35.86 -95.79
N GLU A 194 12.41 -35.30 -96.56
CA GLU A 194 12.66 -33.84 -96.64
C GLU A 194 12.42 -33.26 -98.04
N LYS A 195 12.13 -31.95 -98.11
CA LYS A 195 11.80 -31.28 -99.39
C LYS A 195 13.02 -31.18 -100.31
N GLU A 196 14.17 -30.88 -99.73
CA GLU A 196 15.41 -30.50 -100.43
C GLU A 196 15.96 -31.67 -101.25
N SER A 197 15.74 -32.91 -100.79
CA SER A 197 16.17 -34.15 -101.43
C SER A 197 15.39 -34.52 -102.69
N VAL A 198 14.22 -33.92 -102.92
CA VAL A 198 13.33 -34.27 -104.05
C VAL A 198 13.65 -33.46 -105.31
N THR A 199 13.97 -32.18 -105.17
CA THR A 199 13.96 -31.20 -106.26
C THR A 199 14.90 -31.56 -107.43
N ALA A 200 16.19 -31.74 -107.15
CA ALA A 200 17.19 -32.00 -108.20
C ALA A 200 17.02 -33.38 -108.89
N PRO A 201 16.83 -34.49 -108.15
CA PRO A 201 16.61 -35.81 -108.76
C PRO A 201 15.34 -35.87 -109.59
N LEU A 202 14.22 -35.33 -109.07
CA LEU A 202 12.93 -35.40 -109.76
C LEU A 202 12.93 -34.58 -111.06
N LYS A 203 13.50 -33.37 -111.05
CA LYS A 203 13.61 -32.53 -112.26
C LYS A 203 14.31 -33.28 -113.40
N THR A 204 15.38 -34.01 -113.09
CA THR A 204 16.13 -34.82 -114.07
C THR A 204 15.27 -35.95 -114.66
N ILE A 205 14.53 -36.65 -113.81
CA ILE A 205 13.68 -37.79 -114.21
C ILE A 205 12.47 -37.32 -115.04
N LEU A 206 11.85 -36.20 -114.68
CA LEU A 206 10.70 -35.64 -115.40
C LEU A 206 11.06 -35.17 -116.81
N LEU A 207 12.27 -34.64 -117.02
CA LEU A 207 12.77 -34.30 -118.36
C LEU A 207 13.00 -35.55 -119.24
N GLN A 208 13.35 -36.69 -118.63
CA GLN A 208 13.55 -37.96 -119.33
C GLN A 208 12.25 -38.75 -119.54
N ASN A 209 11.24 -38.54 -118.69
CA ASN A 209 9.95 -39.24 -118.71
C ASN A 209 8.79 -38.24 -118.62
N PRO A 210 8.51 -37.48 -119.70
CA PRO A 210 7.45 -36.46 -119.69
C PRO A 210 6.03 -37.05 -119.68
N ASP A 211 5.90 -38.37 -119.84
CA ASP A 211 4.64 -39.12 -119.86
C ASP A 211 4.32 -39.82 -118.52
N VAL A 212 4.96 -39.36 -117.43
CA VAL A 212 4.57 -39.76 -116.06
C VAL A 212 3.21 -39.15 -115.72
N GLU A 213 2.34 -39.96 -115.14
CA GLU A 213 0.97 -39.56 -114.79
C GLU A 213 0.77 -39.47 -113.27
N TYR A 214 1.57 -40.19 -112.47
CA TYR A 214 1.42 -40.23 -111.02
C TYR A 214 2.75 -40.11 -110.30
N ILE A 215 2.76 -39.37 -109.21
CA ILE A 215 3.84 -39.35 -108.22
C ILE A 215 3.25 -39.76 -106.87
N PHE A 216 3.78 -40.85 -106.31
CA PHE A 216 3.51 -41.25 -104.94
C PHE A 216 4.69 -40.87 -104.06
N ALA A 217 4.49 -39.93 -103.14
CA ALA A 217 5.50 -39.54 -102.17
C ALA A 217 5.14 -40.08 -100.78
N HIS A 218 6.14 -40.61 -100.08
CA HIS A 218 5.93 -41.21 -98.76
C HIS A 218 5.59 -40.19 -97.67
N ASN A 219 5.65 -38.88 -97.90
CA ASN A 219 5.01 -37.91 -97.03
C ASN A 219 4.50 -36.68 -97.81
N ASP A 220 3.63 -35.87 -97.20
CA ASP A 220 3.04 -34.67 -97.81
C ASP A 220 4.11 -33.61 -98.11
N ARG A 221 5.17 -33.56 -97.29
CA ARG A 221 6.28 -32.63 -97.46
C ARG A 221 7.02 -32.84 -98.77
N MET A 222 7.37 -34.09 -99.06
CA MET A 222 8.00 -34.52 -100.30
C MET A 222 7.02 -34.43 -101.49
N ALA A 223 5.73 -34.68 -101.25
CA ALA A 223 4.69 -34.54 -102.27
C ALA A 223 4.56 -33.09 -102.76
N LEU A 224 4.55 -32.12 -101.83
CA LEU A 224 4.57 -30.69 -102.14
C LEU A 224 5.83 -30.29 -102.92
N SER A 225 7.01 -30.74 -102.48
CA SER A 225 8.26 -30.50 -103.20
C SER A 225 8.24 -31.09 -104.62
N ALA A 226 7.61 -32.26 -104.79
CA ALA A 226 7.43 -32.88 -106.08
C ALA A 226 6.53 -32.05 -107.01
N TRP A 227 5.42 -31.52 -106.49
CA TRP A 227 4.53 -30.63 -107.23
C TRP A 227 5.22 -29.32 -107.62
N GLU A 228 5.93 -28.68 -106.69
CA GLU A 228 6.72 -27.46 -106.94
C GLU A 228 7.76 -27.71 -108.05
N THR A 229 8.43 -28.86 -108.00
CA THR A 229 9.42 -29.27 -109.01
C THR A 229 8.77 -29.47 -110.38
N ALA A 230 7.64 -30.19 -110.44
CA ALA A 230 6.90 -30.41 -111.68
C ALA A 230 6.40 -29.09 -112.30
N LYS A 231 6.01 -28.13 -111.46
CA LYS A 231 5.63 -26.77 -111.88
C LYS A 231 6.79 -26.02 -112.53
N THR A 232 8.03 -26.21 -112.06
CA THR A 232 9.20 -25.60 -112.72
C THR A 232 9.48 -26.11 -114.13
N VAL A 233 8.94 -27.28 -114.49
CA VAL A 233 9.08 -27.91 -115.82
C VAL A 233 7.76 -27.93 -116.62
N GLY A 234 6.68 -27.32 -116.10
CA GLY A 234 5.39 -27.19 -116.78
C GLY A 234 4.59 -28.49 -116.90
N LEU A 235 4.77 -29.44 -115.96
CA LEU A 235 4.09 -30.75 -115.97
C LEU A 235 3.09 -30.92 -114.80
N GLU A 236 2.89 -29.90 -113.96
CA GLU A 236 2.07 -29.96 -112.75
C GLU A 236 0.60 -30.33 -113.03
N ASN A 237 0.05 -29.94 -114.18
CA ASN A 237 -1.34 -30.26 -114.54
C ASN A 237 -1.51 -31.65 -115.20
N LYS A 238 -0.40 -32.30 -115.57
CA LYS A 238 -0.40 -33.62 -116.23
C LYS A 238 -0.12 -34.76 -115.25
N ILE A 239 0.49 -34.44 -114.11
CA ILE A 239 0.88 -35.38 -113.08
C ILE A 239 -0.09 -35.27 -111.92
N LYS A 240 -0.46 -36.42 -111.37
CA LYS A 240 -1.28 -36.56 -110.19
C LYS A 240 -0.41 -36.85 -108.97
N PHE A 241 -0.60 -36.12 -107.88
CA PHE A 241 0.29 -36.17 -106.71
C PHE A 241 -0.42 -36.78 -105.52
N LEU A 242 0.17 -37.83 -104.95
CA LEU A 242 -0.33 -38.50 -103.77
C LEU A 242 0.70 -38.43 -102.64
N GLY A 243 0.28 -37.91 -101.48
CA GLY A 243 1.07 -37.82 -100.26
C GLY A 243 0.65 -38.80 -99.17
N VAL A 244 1.31 -38.69 -98.02
CA VAL A 244 0.99 -39.40 -96.77
C VAL A 244 1.27 -38.43 -95.62
N ASP A 245 0.39 -38.38 -94.64
CA ASP A 245 0.49 -37.74 -93.32
C ASP A 245 -0.89 -37.17 -92.99
N GLY A 246 -1.47 -36.37 -93.89
CA GLY A 246 -2.84 -35.87 -93.78
C GLY A 246 -3.03 -34.87 -92.64
N LEU A 247 -2.01 -34.05 -92.37
CA LEU A 247 -2.04 -33.06 -91.28
C LEU A 247 -2.99 -31.88 -91.58
N ASN A 248 -3.69 -31.40 -90.54
CA ASN A 248 -4.48 -30.18 -90.56
C ASN A 248 -3.62 -28.98 -90.14
N SER A 249 -2.69 -28.56 -91.00
CA SER A 249 -1.78 -27.45 -90.72
C SER A 249 -1.49 -26.65 -92.00
N VAL A 250 -0.83 -25.50 -91.86
CA VAL A 250 -0.39 -24.70 -93.01
C VAL A 250 0.59 -25.52 -93.86
N ASN A 251 0.30 -25.69 -95.15
CA ASN A 251 0.97 -26.61 -96.09
C ASN A 251 0.90 -28.11 -95.68
N GLY A 252 -0.05 -28.49 -94.82
CA GLY A 252 -0.34 -29.87 -94.47
C GLY A 252 -1.16 -30.57 -95.55
N GLY A 253 -1.20 -31.90 -95.54
CA GLY A 253 -1.86 -32.68 -96.60
C GLY A 253 -3.31 -32.30 -96.88
N ILE A 254 -4.10 -31.94 -95.85
CA ILE A 254 -5.51 -31.56 -96.02
C ILE A 254 -5.63 -30.25 -96.83
N GLU A 255 -4.85 -29.22 -96.48
CA GLU A 255 -4.82 -27.95 -97.21
C GLU A 255 -4.28 -28.13 -98.63
N LEU A 256 -3.26 -28.96 -98.81
CA LEU A 256 -2.69 -29.27 -100.12
C LEU A 256 -3.67 -29.98 -101.04
N VAL A 257 -4.53 -30.86 -100.51
CA VAL A 257 -5.62 -31.47 -101.27
C VAL A 257 -6.70 -30.44 -101.63
N LYS A 258 -7.13 -29.61 -100.67
CA LYS A 258 -8.14 -28.57 -100.90
C LYS A 258 -7.70 -27.52 -101.93
N SER A 259 -6.42 -27.15 -101.92
CA SER A 259 -5.84 -26.17 -102.85
C SER A 259 -5.54 -26.75 -104.23
N GLY A 260 -5.79 -28.05 -104.46
CA GLY A 260 -5.54 -28.74 -105.72
C GLY A 260 -4.06 -29.00 -106.02
N VAL A 261 -3.19 -28.90 -105.01
CA VAL A 261 -1.76 -29.23 -105.11
C VAL A 261 -1.54 -30.74 -105.08
N LEU A 262 -2.27 -31.44 -104.20
CA LEU A 262 -2.31 -32.90 -104.14
C LEU A 262 -3.68 -33.41 -104.58
N ASP A 263 -3.72 -34.55 -105.26
CA ASP A 263 -4.99 -35.24 -105.59
C ASP A 263 -5.51 -36.03 -104.39
N GLY A 264 -4.61 -36.48 -103.54
CA GLY A 264 -4.95 -37.09 -102.27
C GLY A 264 -3.76 -37.18 -101.32
N THR A 265 -4.04 -37.44 -100.06
CA THR A 265 -3.07 -37.82 -99.03
C THR A 265 -3.65 -38.93 -98.17
N ILE A 266 -2.81 -39.78 -97.60
CA ILE A 266 -3.25 -40.84 -96.69
C ILE A 266 -2.94 -40.40 -95.26
N LEU A 267 -3.97 -40.35 -94.41
CA LEU A 267 -3.82 -39.94 -93.01
C LEU A 267 -2.90 -40.91 -92.26
N TYR A 268 -1.79 -40.39 -91.75
CA TYR A 268 -0.93 -41.08 -90.81
C TYR A 268 -1.17 -40.51 -89.40
N PRO A 269 -2.02 -41.17 -88.58
CA PRO A 269 -2.42 -40.63 -87.28
C PRO A 269 -1.24 -40.51 -86.32
N THR A 270 -1.18 -39.40 -85.57
CA THR A 270 -0.10 -39.12 -84.61
C THR A 270 -0.14 -39.99 -83.36
N GLY A 271 -1.33 -40.38 -82.91
CA GLY A 271 -1.54 -41.37 -81.83
C GLY A 271 -1.10 -40.93 -80.42
N GLY A 272 -0.79 -39.66 -80.18
CA GLY A 272 -0.20 -39.21 -78.91
C GLY A 272 -1.11 -39.42 -77.67
N ASN A 273 -2.42 -39.23 -77.82
CA ASN A 273 -3.41 -39.51 -76.77
C ASN A 273 -3.53 -41.01 -76.46
N GLU A 274 -3.63 -41.85 -77.50
CA GLU A 274 -3.71 -43.32 -77.35
C GLU A 274 -2.40 -43.90 -76.77
N ALA A 275 -1.25 -43.31 -77.11
CA ALA A 275 0.04 -43.69 -76.55
C ALA A 275 0.06 -43.54 -75.03
N LEU A 276 -0.45 -42.42 -74.51
CA LEU A 276 -0.51 -42.21 -73.06
C LEU A 276 -1.52 -43.14 -72.39
N LYS A 277 -2.71 -43.33 -72.98
CA LYS A 277 -3.71 -44.27 -72.45
C LYS A 277 -3.14 -45.69 -72.35
N LEU A 278 -2.43 -46.13 -73.39
CA LEU A 278 -1.82 -47.46 -73.41
C LEU A 278 -0.68 -47.58 -72.40
N ALA A 279 0.13 -46.53 -72.23
CA ALA A 279 1.14 -46.48 -71.17
C ALA A 279 0.52 -46.63 -69.77
N LEU A 280 -0.62 -46.00 -69.50
CA LEU A 280 -1.31 -46.17 -68.22
C LEU A 280 -1.88 -47.58 -68.03
N LYS A 281 -2.41 -48.19 -69.10
CA LYS A 281 -2.81 -49.61 -69.07
C LYS A 281 -1.62 -50.54 -68.77
N MET A 282 -0.46 -50.25 -69.34
CA MET A 282 0.79 -50.97 -69.08
C MET A 282 1.21 -50.86 -67.62
N TYR A 283 1.14 -49.66 -67.04
CA TYR A 283 1.40 -49.44 -65.62
C TYR A 283 0.44 -50.24 -64.72
N ASN A 284 -0.85 -50.19 -65.04
CA ASN A 284 -1.91 -50.91 -64.31
C ASN A 284 -1.90 -52.43 -64.53
N LYS A 285 -1.02 -52.95 -65.41
CA LYS A 285 -0.96 -54.36 -65.81
C LYS A 285 -2.28 -54.88 -66.42
N GLU A 286 -3.01 -54.01 -67.10
CA GLU A 286 -4.20 -54.38 -67.87
C GLU A 286 -3.80 -55.20 -69.11
N PRO A 287 -4.68 -56.09 -69.61
CA PRO A 287 -4.41 -56.85 -70.83
C PRO A 287 -4.33 -55.92 -72.04
N ILE A 288 -3.19 -55.94 -72.74
CA ILE A 288 -2.94 -55.14 -73.95
C ILE A 288 -2.41 -56.01 -75.08
N SER A 289 -2.74 -55.64 -76.32
CA SER A 289 -2.16 -56.27 -77.51
C SER A 289 -0.71 -55.79 -77.70
N LYS A 290 0.16 -56.70 -78.18
CA LYS A 290 1.55 -56.37 -78.50
C LYS A 290 1.65 -55.32 -79.61
N ASN A 291 0.79 -55.42 -80.62
CA ASN A 291 0.72 -54.50 -81.76
C ASN A 291 -0.63 -53.79 -81.75
N ASN A 292 -0.63 -52.47 -81.58
CA ASN A 292 -1.83 -51.63 -81.56
C ASN A 292 -1.79 -50.76 -82.82
N ILE A 293 -2.67 -51.06 -83.78
CA ILE A 293 -2.66 -50.41 -85.09
C ILE A 293 -3.67 -49.25 -85.10
N LEU A 294 -3.19 -48.07 -85.44
CA LEU A 294 -4.03 -46.88 -85.63
C LEU A 294 -4.67 -46.90 -87.02
N ASN A 295 -5.94 -46.48 -87.09
CA ASN A 295 -6.70 -46.45 -88.33
C ASN A 295 -6.22 -45.33 -89.26
N THR A 296 -6.16 -45.63 -90.56
CA THR A 296 -5.78 -44.69 -91.63
C THR A 296 -6.97 -44.48 -92.57
N ILE A 297 -7.01 -43.34 -93.27
CA ILE A 297 -8.05 -43.00 -94.25
C ILE A 297 -7.40 -42.23 -95.42
N VAL A 298 -7.94 -42.40 -96.62
CA VAL A 298 -7.58 -41.54 -97.77
C VAL A 298 -8.33 -40.22 -97.65
N ILE A 299 -7.60 -39.12 -97.74
CA ILE A 299 -8.12 -37.77 -97.81
C ILE A 299 -7.97 -37.29 -99.26
N ASP A 300 -9.09 -37.03 -99.92
CA ASP A 300 -9.14 -36.51 -101.30
C ASP A 300 -10.13 -35.34 -101.38
N HIS A 301 -10.33 -34.80 -102.58
CA HIS A 301 -11.24 -33.66 -102.77
C HIS A 301 -12.70 -33.94 -102.35
N ASN A 302 -13.13 -35.20 -102.20
CA ASN A 302 -14.50 -35.55 -101.83
C ASN A 302 -14.74 -35.46 -100.31
N ASN A 303 -13.69 -35.59 -99.50
CA ASN A 303 -13.82 -35.65 -98.04
C ASN A 303 -12.92 -34.65 -97.28
N ALA A 304 -11.98 -33.97 -97.94
CA ALA A 304 -11.03 -33.07 -97.29
C ALA A 304 -11.72 -31.97 -96.46
N GLU A 305 -12.79 -31.34 -96.99
CA GLU A 305 -13.54 -30.30 -96.26
C GLU A 305 -14.24 -30.85 -95.01
N ILE A 306 -14.80 -32.06 -95.08
CA ILE A 306 -15.46 -32.68 -93.92
C ILE A 306 -14.42 -33.03 -92.86
N ILE A 307 -13.26 -33.57 -93.26
CA ILE A 307 -12.19 -33.97 -92.35
C ILE A 307 -11.56 -32.74 -91.69
N GLU A 308 -11.29 -31.68 -92.44
CA GLU A 308 -10.82 -30.40 -91.90
C GLU A 308 -11.79 -29.85 -90.84
N ASN A 309 -13.09 -29.76 -91.16
CA ASN A 309 -14.10 -29.28 -90.20
C ASN A 309 -14.16 -30.13 -88.92
N GLN A 310 -13.94 -31.45 -89.01
CA GLN A 310 -13.85 -32.31 -87.82
C GLN A 310 -12.58 -32.02 -87.02
N MET A 311 -11.42 -31.86 -87.67
CA MET A 311 -10.16 -31.55 -87.00
C MET A 311 -10.18 -30.17 -86.36
N ASP A 312 -10.71 -29.16 -87.04
CA ASP A 312 -10.93 -27.82 -86.49
C ASP A 312 -11.85 -27.86 -85.26
N LYS A 313 -12.89 -28.71 -85.29
CA LYS A 313 -13.77 -28.87 -84.13
C LYS A 313 -13.03 -29.48 -82.94
N VAL A 314 -12.14 -30.44 -83.19
CA VAL A 314 -11.27 -31.03 -82.17
C VAL A 314 -10.31 -29.99 -81.60
N ASP A 315 -9.66 -29.17 -82.43
CA ASP A 315 -8.75 -28.11 -81.99
C ASP A 315 -9.48 -27.01 -81.18
N GLN A 316 -10.73 -26.69 -81.55
CA GLN A 316 -11.59 -25.81 -80.77
C GLN A 316 -11.91 -26.41 -79.40
N GLN A 317 -12.33 -27.69 -79.33
CA GLN A 317 -12.59 -28.37 -78.06
C GLN A 317 -11.32 -28.42 -77.20
N GLN A 318 -10.17 -28.58 -77.83
CA GLN A 318 -8.89 -28.62 -77.16
C GLN A 318 -8.56 -27.31 -76.44
N THR A 319 -8.76 -26.20 -77.14
CA THR A 319 -8.59 -24.86 -76.58
C THR A 319 -9.53 -24.63 -75.38
N VAL A 320 -10.77 -25.12 -75.47
CA VAL A 320 -11.74 -25.04 -74.36
C VAL A 320 -11.25 -25.83 -73.15
N ILE A 321 -10.78 -27.07 -73.34
CA ILE A 321 -10.26 -27.91 -72.23
C ILE A 321 -9.09 -27.23 -71.53
N GLU A 322 -8.15 -26.65 -72.28
CA GLU A 322 -7.01 -25.93 -71.71
C GLU A 322 -7.44 -24.72 -70.89
N SER A 323 -8.42 -23.94 -71.41
CA SER A 323 -8.98 -22.81 -70.68
C SER A 323 -9.69 -23.24 -69.39
N GLN A 324 -10.44 -24.35 -69.42
CA GLN A 324 -11.13 -24.89 -68.25
C GLN A 324 -10.15 -25.37 -67.18
N GLN A 325 -9.07 -26.04 -67.56
CA GLN A 325 -8.03 -26.42 -66.60
C GLN A 325 -7.31 -25.22 -66.00
N GLY A 326 -7.10 -24.17 -66.79
CA GLY A 326 -6.61 -22.89 -66.29
C GLY A 326 -7.55 -22.33 -65.22
N ALA A 327 -8.86 -22.30 -65.50
CA ALA A 327 -9.88 -21.85 -64.56
C ALA A 327 -9.94 -22.71 -63.28
N ILE A 328 -9.89 -24.05 -63.42
CA ILE A 328 -9.86 -24.97 -62.27
C ILE A 328 -8.67 -24.69 -61.37
N LYS A 329 -7.46 -24.50 -61.94
CA LYS A 329 -6.26 -24.16 -61.15
C LYS A 329 -6.40 -22.83 -60.41
N VAL A 330 -7.05 -21.83 -61.02
CA VAL A 330 -7.34 -20.55 -60.34
C VAL A 330 -8.34 -20.79 -59.21
N GLN A 331 -9.42 -21.52 -59.46
CA GLN A 331 -10.44 -21.84 -58.47
C GLN A 331 -9.88 -22.65 -57.30
N GLU A 332 -8.98 -23.60 -57.55
CA GLU A 332 -8.28 -24.34 -56.49
C GLU A 332 -7.44 -23.41 -55.61
N ARG A 333 -6.72 -22.45 -56.20
CA ARG A 333 -5.94 -21.45 -55.44
C ARG A 333 -6.85 -20.54 -54.62
N GLU A 334 -7.95 -20.08 -55.21
CA GLU A 334 -8.94 -19.24 -54.51
C GLU A 334 -9.60 -20.01 -53.37
N TYR A 335 -10.04 -21.24 -53.61
CA TYR A 335 -10.62 -22.12 -52.60
C TYR A 335 -9.63 -22.39 -51.46
N ALA A 336 -8.36 -22.68 -51.77
CA ALA A 336 -7.33 -22.86 -50.76
C ALA A 336 -7.12 -21.58 -49.93
N SER A 337 -7.12 -20.41 -50.57
CA SER A 337 -7.02 -19.12 -49.88
C SER A 337 -8.22 -18.85 -48.98
N GLN A 338 -9.44 -19.08 -49.47
CA GLN A 338 -10.68 -18.93 -48.70
C GLN A 338 -10.72 -19.89 -47.50
N ASN A 339 -10.38 -21.16 -47.71
CA ASN A 339 -10.34 -22.15 -46.65
C ASN A 339 -9.31 -21.80 -45.56
N ASN A 340 -8.13 -21.29 -45.95
CA ASN A 340 -7.14 -20.79 -45.00
C ASN A 340 -7.66 -19.57 -44.22
N LEU A 341 -8.36 -18.65 -44.88
CA LEU A 341 -8.97 -17.49 -44.25
C LEU A 341 -10.06 -17.91 -43.25
N VAL A 342 -10.92 -18.87 -43.60
CA VAL A 342 -11.95 -19.43 -42.70
C VAL A 342 -11.31 -20.11 -41.49
N ARG A 343 -10.24 -20.88 -41.67
CA ARG A 343 -9.48 -21.47 -40.54
C ARG A 343 -8.91 -20.39 -39.61
N LEU A 344 -8.34 -19.33 -40.18
CA LEU A 344 -7.78 -18.21 -39.43
C LEU A 344 -8.86 -17.43 -38.66
N LEU A 345 -10.01 -17.16 -39.29
CA LEU A 345 -11.17 -16.56 -38.63
C LEU A 345 -11.70 -17.43 -37.49
N SER A 346 -11.80 -18.74 -37.72
CA SER A 346 -12.26 -19.70 -36.71
C SER A 346 -11.32 -19.73 -35.49
N PHE A 347 -10.00 -19.69 -35.73
CA PHE A 347 -9.00 -19.58 -34.69
C PHE A 347 -9.14 -18.28 -33.87
N PHE A 348 -9.30 -17.13 -34.53
CA PHE A 348 -9.53 -15.86 -33.84
C PHE A 348 -10.83 -15.84 -33.05
N LEU A 349 -11.91 -16.45 -33.57
CA LEU A 349 -13.19 -16.56 -32.87
C LEU A 349 -13.04 -17.34 -31.55
N VAL A 350 -12.31 -18.45 -31.55
CA VAL A 350 -12.01 -19.24 -30.33
C VAL A 350 -11.21 -18.41 -29.33
N ILE A 351 -10.21 -17.65 -29.79
CA ILE A 351 -9.44 -16.74 -28.93
C ILE A 351 -10.36 -15.68 -28.31
N ILE A 352 -11.18 -14.99 -29.10
CA ILE A 352 -12.11 -13.96 -28.61
C ILE A 352 -13.09 -14.54 -27.58
N LEU A 353 -13.68 -15.71 -27.84
CA LEU A 353 -14.56 -16.40 -26.90
C LEU A 353 -13.84 -16.73 -25.59
N SER A 354 -12.63 -17.27 -25.65
CA SER A 354 -11.84 -17.60 -24.46
C SER A 354 -11.46 -16.36 -23.64
N LEU A 355 -11.08 -15.26 -24.29
CA LEU A 355 -10.80 -13.97 -23.64
C LEU A 355 -12.06 -13.37 -23.02
N THR A 356 -13.21 -13.50 -23.68
CA THR A 356 -14.50 -13.01 -23.18
C THR A 356 -14.91 -13.78 -21.92
N ILE A 357 -14.81 -15.11 -21.94
CA ILE A 357 -15.06 -15.96 -20.77
C ILE A 357 -14.11 -15.60 -19.62
N TYR A 358 -12.82 -15.41 -19.92
CA TYR A 358 -11.83 -14.99 -18.95
C TYR A 358 -12.15 -13.62 -18.34
N SER A 359 -12.55 -12.65 -19.17
CA SER A 359 -12.95 -11.30 -18.74
C SER A 359 -14.16 -11.33 -17.80
N ILE A 360 -15.20 -12.10 -18.15
CA ILE A 360 -16.39 -12.31 -17.30
C ILE A 360 -15.99 -12.95 -15.97
N TYR A 361 -15.20 -14.03 -16.00
CA TYR A 361 -14.72 -14.71 -14.80
C TYR A 361 -13.91 -13.76 -13.90
N SER A 362 -12.98 -13.00 -14.49
CA SER A 362 -12.15 -12.02 -13.78
C SER A 362 -13.01 -10.94 -13.13
N THR A 363 -13.99 -10.39 -13.86
CA THR A 363 -14.92 -9.37 -13.36
C THR A 363 -15.74 -9.88 -12.17
N ILE A 364 -16.25 -11.11 -12.25
CA ILE A 364 -16.98 -11.74 -11.14
C ILE A 364 -16.05 -11.97 -9.94
N SER A 365 -14.83 -12.47 -10.18
CA SER A 365 -13.82 -12.71 -9.14
C SER A 365 -13.41 -11.42 -8.42
N ILE A 366 -13.12 -10.36 -9.17
CA ILE A 366 -12.80 -9.02 -8.66
C ILE A 366 -13.98 -8.47 -7.88
N SER A 367 -15.21 -8.59 -8.38
CA SER A 367 -16.41 -8.12 -7.69
C SER A 367 -16.64 -8.85 -6.36
N ARG A 368 -16.39 -10.17 -6.30
CA ARG A 368 -16.45 -10.95 -5.05
C ARG A 368 -15.38 -10.52 -4.07
N LYS A 369 -14.13 -10.36 -4.52
CA LYS A 369 -13.02 -9.87 -3.69
C LYS A 369 -13.27 -8.45 -3.19
N LYS A 370 -13.84 -7.56 -4.02
CA LYS A 370 -14.21 -6.20 -3.65
C LYS A 370 -15.26 -6.20 -2.54
N LYS A 371 -16.35 -6.98 -2.69
CA LYS A 371 -17.36 -7.15 -1.63
C LYS A 371 -16.77 -7.73 -0.34
N GLN A 372 -15.83 -8.67 -0.44
CA GLN A 372 -15.14 -9.23 0.73
C GLN A 372 -14.25 -8.17 1.38
N LEU A 373 -13.52 -7.37 0.60
CA LEU A 373 -12.66 -6.31 1.09
C LEU A 373 -13.46 -5.17 1.72
N GLU A 374 -14.62 -4.81 1.15
CA GLU A 374 -15.55 -3.85 1.75
C GLU A 374 -16.06 -4.33 3.11
N ARG A 375 -16.42 -5.61 3.24
CA ARG A 375 -16.79 -6.20 4.55
C ARG A 375 -15.64 -6.15 5.55
N ILE A 376 -14.44 -6.55 5.13
CA ILE A 376 -13.25 -6.53 6.00
C ILE A 376 -12.93 -5.09 6.42
N ASN A 377 -12.92 -4.14 5.48
CA ASN A 377 -12.68 -2.73 5.79
C ASN A 377 -13.73 -2.18 6.74
N GLN A 378 -15.02 -2.52 6.56
CA GLN A 378 -16.06 -2.11 7.49
C GLN A 378 -15.81 -2.68 8.88
N THR A 379 -15.52 -3.99 8.98
CA THR A 379 -15.16 -4.63 10.26
C THR A 379 -13.93 -4.00 10.89
N VAL A 380 -12.89 -3.66 10.12
CA VAL A 380 -11.67 -3.01 10.62
C VAL A 380 -11.96 -1.59 11.10
N ILE A 381 -12.83 -0.84 10.42
CA ILE A 381 -13.27 0.49 10.87
C ILE A 381 -14.04 0.36 12.18
N ASP A 382 -14.96 -0.59 12.28
CA ASP A 382 -15.75 -0.82 13.48
C ASP A 382 -14.84 -1.25 14.65
N GLN A 383 -13.88 -2.15 14.41
CA GLN A 383 -12.87 -2.56 15.39
C GLN A 383 -11.94 -1.40 15.79
N ASN A 384 -11.49 -0.57 14.86
CA ASN A 384 -10.65 0.58 15.17
C ASN A 384 -11.39 1.62 16.02
N ASN A 385 -12.67 1.87 15.71
CA ASN A 385 -13.52 2.74 16.51
C ASN A 385 -13.71 2.18 17.93
N GLU A 386 -13.95 0.87 18.04
CA GLU A 386 -14.07 0.18 19.33
C GLU A 386 -12.76 0.24 20.14
N ILE A 387 -11.61 -0.01 19.49
CA ILE A 387 -10.28 0.11 20.10
C ILE A 387 -10.01 1.55 20.57
N GLN A 388 -10.33 2.55 19.76
CA GLN A 388 -10.19 3.95 20.15
C GLN A 388 -11.07 4.31 21.35
N GLN A 389 -12.30 3.79 21.40
CA GLN A 389 -13.19 3.98 22.52
C GLN A 389 -12.67 3.29 23.78
N MET A 390 -12.19 2.05 23.68
CA MET A 390 -11.57 1.32 24.79
C MET A 390 -10.30 2.03 25.29
N ALA A 391 -9.46 2.51 24.38
CA ALA A 391 -8.24 3.26 24.73
C ALA A 391 -8.58 4.53 25.51
N LYS A 392 -9.61 5.28 25.09
CA LYS A 392 -10.06 6.49 25.78
C LYS A 392 -10.64 6.20 27.17
N VAL A 393 -11.34 5.09 27.34
CA VAL A 393 -11.83 4.65 28.66
C VAL A 393 -10.66 4.21 29.56
N ALA A 394 -9.69 3.48 29.00
CA ALA A 394 -8.50 3.04 29.71
C ALA A 394 -7.63 4.24 30.15
N GLU A 395 -7.48 5.25 29.29
CA GLU A 395 -6.76 6.49 29.59
C GLU A 395 -7.39 7.23 30.77
N LYS A 396 -8.71 7.45 30.74
CA LYS A 396 -9.44 8.06 31.87
C LYS A 396 -9.31 7.27 33.17
N SER A 397 -9.34 5.94 33.08
CA SER A 397 -9.14 5.06 34.24
C SER A 397 -7.72 5.16 34.80
N ASN A 398 -6.72 5.22 33.92
CA ASN A 398 -5.33 5.37 34.31
C ASN A 398 -5.05 6.74 34.95
N GLU A 399 -5.62 7.81 34.39
CA GLU A 399 -5.53 9.16 34.94
C GLU A 399 -6.11 9.24 36.36
N ALA A 400 -7.30 8.65 36.57
CA ALA A 400 -7.91 8.56 37.90
C ALA A 400 -7.03 7.81 38.91
N LYS A 401 -6.38 6.70 38.49
CA LYS A 401 -5.44 5.95 39.32
C LYS A 401 -4.19 6.77 39.66
N LEU A 402 -3.63 7.50 38.70
CA LEU A 402 -2.47 8.35 38.93
C LEU A 402 -2.78 9.47 39.94
N ASN A 403 -3.89 10.19 39.73
CA ASN A 403 -4.34 11.25 40.64
C ASN A 403 -4.57 10.72 42.07
N PHE A 404 -5.10 9.51 42.19
CA PHE A 404 -5.24 8.83 43.47
C PHE A 404 -3.89 8.56 44.17
N PHE A 405 -2.92 7.97 43.47
CA PHE A 405 -1.60 7.68 44.05
C PHE A 405 -0.87 8.96 44.47
N THR A 406 -1.03 10.04 43.71
CA THR A 406 -0.50 11.36 44.07
C THR A 406 -1.14 11.90 45.35
N GLY A 407 -2.47 11.85 45.47
CA GLY A 407 -3.18 12.27 46.68
C GLY A 407 -2.85 11.43 47.91
N LEU A 408 -2.78 10.11 47.76
CA LEU A 408 -2.42 9.19 48.85
C LEU A 408 -0.99 9.40 49.35
N SER A 409 -0.05 9.67 48.45
CA SER A 409 1.32 10.02 48.82
C SER A 409 1.38 11.26 49.72
N HIS A 410 0.53 12.26 49.46
CA HIS A 410 0.43 13.47 50.28
C HIS A 410 -0.12 13.18 51.68
N GLU A 411 -1.19 12.39 51.76
CA GLU A 411 -1.82 12.02 53.03
C GLU A 411 -0.94 11.16 53.92
N PHE A 412 0.01 10.40 53.36
CA PHE A 412 1.04 9.70 54.12
C PHE A 412 2.17 10.62 54.59
N LYS A 413 2.69 11.50 53.74
CA LYS A 413 3.86 12.35 54.06
C LYS A 413 3.59 13.30 55.22
N THR A 414 2.38 13.82 55.35
CA THR A 414 2.02 14.79 56.39
C THR A 414 2.09 14.22 57.82
N PRO A 415 1.39 13.11 58.17
CA PRO A 415 1.50 12.51 59.49
C PRO A 415 2.92 11.95 59.75
N ILE A 416 3.61 11.44 58.72
CA ILE A 416 5.02 11.00 58.85
C ILE A 416 5.92 12.18 59.23
N THR A 417 5.73 13.35 58.59
CA THR A 417 6.48 14.57 58.92
C THR A 417 6.26 14.96 60.37
N LEU A 418 5.01 15.02 60.82
CA LEU A 418 4.68 15.35 62.21
C LEU A 418 5.28 14.34 63.20
N ILE A 419 5.13 13.03 62.96
CA ILE A 419 5.73 11.99 63.81
C ILE A 419 7.24 12.19 63.91
N MET A 420 7.92 12.35 62.77
CA MET A 420 9.37 12.53 62.72
C MET A 420 9.78 13.80 63.48
N SER A 421 9.10 14.93 63.24
CA SER A 421 9.45 16.20 63.87
C SER A 421 9.17 16.22 65.38
N TYR A 422 8.11 15.56 65.86
CA TYR A 422 7.90 15.40 67.31
C TYR A 422 8.94 14.46 67.92
N VAL A 423 9.33 13.37 67.24
CA VAL A 423 10.40 12.48 67.70
C VAL A 423 11.75 13.20 67.74
N GLU A 424 12.11 13.98 66.72
CA GLU A 424 13.31 14.82 66.70
C GLU A 424 13.32 15.82 67.87
N SER A 425 12.18 16.48 68.14
CA SER A 425 12.01 17.39 69.28
C SER A 425 12.28 16.71 70.63
N LEU A 426 11.80 15.48 70.81
CA LEU A 426 12.05 14.67 72.00
C LEU A 426 13.52 14.29 72.15
N ILE A 427 14.25 14.11 71.04
CA ILE A 427 15.67 13.76 71.03
C ILE A 427 16.55 14.98 71.33
N GLU A 428 16.22 16.16 70.81
CA GLU A 428 17.06 17.38 70.93
C GLU A 428 16.98 18.07 72.31
N ASN A 429 15.90 17.88 73.07
CA ASN A 429 15.74 18.51 74.39
C ASN A 429 15.86 17.49 75.54
N GLU A 430 17.06 17.36 76.12
CA GLU A 430 17.31 16.48 77.28
C GLU A 430 16.58 16.88 78.59
N LYS A 431 15.84 18.01 78.60
CA LYS A 431 15.12 18.55 79.77
C LYS A 431 13.61 18.73 79.57
N ILE A 432 12.94 17.91 78.75
CA ILE A 432 11.47 17.95 78.69
C ILE A 432 10.91 17.30 79.97
N LYS A 433 10.19 18.06 80.79
CA LYS A 433 9.49 17.57 82.00
C LYS A 433 8.01 17.95 81.98
N GLY A 434 7.16 17.08 82.51
CA GLY A 434 5.74 17.35 82.76
C GLY A 434 4.84 17.19 81.52
N THR A 435 3.84 18.07 81.41
CA THR A 435 2.75 18.01 80.41
C THR A 435 3.24 18.09 78.97
N ALA A 436 4.30 18.83 78.68
CA ALA A 436 4.87 18.98 77.34
C ALA A 436 5.37 17.65 76.72
N LEU A 437 5.93 16.74 77.53
CA LEU A 437 6.37 15.41 77.05
C LEU A 437 5.16 14.57 76.63
N ILE A 438 4.11 14.63 77.46
CA ILE A 438 2.87 13.87 77.27
C ILE A 438 2.16 14.36 75.99
N ASP A 439 2.16 15.66 75.74
CA ASP A 439 1.53 16.25 74.55
C ASP A 439 2.27 15.88 73.25
N GLU A 440 3.62 15.88 73.26
CA GLU A 440 4.41 15.43 72.10
C GLU A 440 4.19 13.93 71.80
N VAL A 441 4.16 13.07 72.83
CA VAL A 441 3.89 11.63 72.67
C VAL A 441 2.45 11.37 72.21
N LYS A 442 1.45 12.09 72.74
CA LYS A 442 0.06 12.00 72.28
C LYS A 442 -0.08 12.38 70.81
N LEU A 443 0.65 13.39 70.35
CA LEU A 443 0.62 13.84 68.96
C LEU A 443 1.30 12.84 68.01
N ILE A 444 2.40 12.18 68.43
CA ILE A 444 3.00 11.05 67.72
C ILE A 444 1.98 9.91 67.59
N HIS A 445 1.34 9.52 68.70
CA HIS A 445 0.35 8.44 68.71
C HIS A 445 -0.86 8.75 67.81
N LYS A 446 -1.40 9.98 67.87
CA LYS A 446 -2.49 10.45 67.02
C LYS A 446 -2.15 10.34 65.52
N ASN A 447 -0.96 10.78 65.12
CA ASN A 447 -0.54 10.75 63.73
C ASN A 447 -0.20 9.32 63.24
N SER A 448 0.34 8.47 64.10
CA SER A 448 0.56 7.04 63.81
C SER A 448 -0.75 6.30 63.55
N ASN A 449 -1.78 6.56 64.37
CA ASN A 449 -3.11 5.99 64.17
C ASN A 449 -3.77 6.50 62.88
N ARG A 450 -3.55 7.77 62.51
CA ARG A 450 -4.00 8.31 61.22
C ARG A 450 -3.35 7.57 60.03
N LEU A 451 -2.05 7.31 60.09
CA LEU A 451 -1.33 6.56 59.05
C LEU A 451 -1.83 5.11 58.93
N LEU A 452 -2.00 4.43 60.07
CA LEU A 452 -2.53 3.07 60.12
C LEU A 452 -3.93 2.98 59.49
N ARG A 453 -4.80 3.96 59.76
CA ARG A 453 -6.14 4.04 59.14
C ARG A 453 -6.05 4.14 57.61
N LEU A 454 -5.14 4.95 57.09
CA LEU A 454 -4.96 5.12 55.64
C LEU A 454 -4.42 3.84 54.97
N ILE A 455 -3.50 3.14 55.62
CA ILE A 455 -3.00 1.82 55.14
C ILE A 455 -4.13 0.80 55.09
N ASN A 456 -4.95 0.72 56.14
CA ASN A 456 -6.08 -0.20 56.18
C ASN A 456 -7.13 0.13 55.10
N GLN A 457 -7.41 1.40 54.83
CA GLN A 457 -8.30 1.81 53.73
C GLN A 457 -7.74 1.41 52.35
N LEU A 458 -6.42 1.47 52.15
CA LEU A 458 -5.78 1.03 50.91
C LEU A 458 -5.87 -0.51 50.75
N LEU A 459 -5.67 -1.26 51.82
CA LEU A 459 -5.83 -2.72 51.82
C LEU A 459 -7.28 -3.14 51.57
N ASP A 460 -8.24 -2.43 52.16
CA ASP A 460 -9.66 -2.65 51.89
C ASP A 460 -10.00 -2.33 50.42
N PHE A 461 -9.49 -1.24 49.86
CA PHE A 461 -9.68 -0.93 48.43
C PHE A 461 -9.14 -2.04 47.51
N ARG A 462 -7.92 -2.52 47.75
CA ARG A 462 -7.31 -3.64 47.01
C ARG A 462 -8.16 -4.91 47.08
N LYS A 463 -8.66 -5.25 48.27
CA LYS A 463 -9.49 -6.44 48.47
C LYS A 463 -10.84 -6.34 47.74
N ILE A 464 -11.42 -5.14 47.62
CA ILE A 464 -12.64 -4.92 46.83
C ILE A 464 -12.37 -5.04 45.33
N GLU A 465 -11.33 -4.39 44.79
CA GLU A 465 -10.97 -4.53 43.36
C GLU A 465 -10.70 -5.98 42.94
N GLU A 466 -10.08 -6.76 43.84
CA GLU A 466 -9.80 -8.18 43.61
C GLU A 466 -11.00 -9.11 43.89
N GLN A 467 -12.17 -8.57 44.27
CA GLN A 467 -13.37 -9.31 44.68
C GLN A 467 -13.11 -10.33 45.81
N LYS A 468 -12.19 -10.01 46.71
CA LYS A 468 -11.74 -10.90 47.81
C LYS A 468 -12.45 -10.66 49.14
N PHE A 469 -13.44 -9.77 49.20
CA PHE A 469 -14.27 -9.63 50.40
C PHE A 469 -15.33 -10.72 50.45
N THR A 470 -15.38 -11.43 51.58
CA THR A 470 -16.46 -12.34 51.93
C THR A 470 -17.34 -11.69 52.98
N LEU A 471 -18.64 -11.57 52.72
CA LEU A 471 -19.59 -11.03 53.67
C LEU A 471 -19.75 -12.01 54.85
N ARG A 472 -19.68 -11.51 56.08
CA ARG A 472 -19.94 -12.30 57.30
C ARG A 472 -21.11 -11.71 58.08
N ALA A 473 -22.30 -11.85 57.52
CA ALA A 473 -23.53 -11.29 58.07
C ALA A 473 -24.01 -12.05 59.32
N SER A 474 -24.38 -11.31 60.35
CA SER A 474 -24.90 -11.83 61.62
C SER A 474 -26.15 -11.09 62.04
N ASN A 475 -27.10 -11.78 62.66
CA ASN A 475 -28.36 -11.18 63.09
C ASN A 475 -28.11 -10.16 64.23
N THR A 476 -28.30 -8.88 63.93
CA THR A 476 -27.89 -7.75 64.77
C THR A 476 -29.08 -6.84 65.07
N LYS A 477 -29.25 -6.46 66.34
CA LYS A 477 -30.19 -5.40 66.75
C LYS A 477 -29.68 -4.06 66.24
N PHE A 478 -30.34 -3.55 65.21
CA PHE A 478 -29.77 -2.50 64.37
C PHE A 478 -29.81 -1.12 65.04
N TYR A 479 -30.82 -0.86 65.89
CA TYR A 479 -30.88 0.35 66.71
C TYR A 479 -29.72 0.43 67.70
N ASP A 480 -29.44 -0.67 68.41
CA ASP A 480 -28.37 -0.74 69.42
C ASP A 480 -27.00 -0.49 68.78
N PHE A 481 -26.73 -1.17 67.65
CA PHE A 481 -25.53 -0.95 66.84
C PHE A 481 -25.39 0.50 66.36
N THR A 482 -26.46 1.10 65.84
CA THR A 482 -26.43 2.49 65.37
C THR A 482 -26.14 3.45 66.54
N ASN A 483 -26.78 3.25 67.69
CA ASN A 483 -26.60 4.08 68.87
C ASN A 483 -25.20 3.93 69.51
N GLU A 484 -24.62 2.73 69.44
CA GLU A 484 -23.23 2.46 69.83
C GLU A 484 -22.26 3.33 69.02
N ILE A 485 -22.37 3.32 67.69
CA ILE A 485 -21.48 4.11 66.83
C ILE A 485 -21.70 5.62 67.03
N MET A 486 -22.96 6.06 67.12
CA MET A 486 -23.26 7.48 67.37
C MET A 486 -22.66 7.98 68.68
N THR A 487 -22.54 7.13 69.70
CA THR A 487 -21.96 7.54 70.99
C THR A 487 -20.51 8.03 70.84
N ASN A 488 -19.75 7.49 69.87
CA ASN A 488 -18.39 7.93 69.56
C ASN A 488 -18.30 9.38 69.03
N PHE A 489 -19.40 9.96 68.55
CA PHE A 489 -19.45 11.32 68.00
C PHE A 489 -20.15 12.33 68.92
N LYS A 490 -20.71 11.90 70.06
CA LYS A 490 -21.45 12.79 70.98
C LYS A 490 -20.57 13.90 71.57
N GLY A 491 -19.33 13.60 71.93
CA GLY A 491 -18.40 14.60 72.48
C GLY A 491 -18.12 15.74 71.50
N GLU A 492 -17.91 15.41 70.23
CA GLU A 492 -17.72 16.38 69.15
C GLU A 492 -18.98 17.21 68.89
N ALA A 493 -20.15 16.58 68.93
CA ALA A 493 -21.43 17.25 68.77
C ALA A 493 -21.68 18.29 69.87
N VAL A 494 -21.41 17.95 71.13
CA VAL A 494 -21.53 18.88 72.27
C VAL A 494 -20.56 20.05 72.12
N ARG A 495 -19.29 19.77 71.81
CA ARG A 495 -18.25 20.81 71.65
C ARG A 495 -18.61 21.84 70.57
N ARG A 496 -19.21 21.39 69.47
CA ARG A 496 -19.56 22.24 68.31
C ARG A 496 -21.02 22.68 68.30
N ASN A 497 -21.74 22.39 69.38
CA ASN A 497 -23.16 22.66 69.54
C ASN A 497 -24.03 22.13 68.37
N ILE A 498 -23.70 20.95 67.83
CA ILE A 498 -24.43 20.33 66.73
C ILE A 498 -25.60 19.51 67.29
N ASP A 499 -26.82 19.75 66.79
CA ASP A 499 -28.01 18.95 67.13
C ASP A 499 -27.89 17.55 66.51
N PHE A 500 -27.55 16.56 67.34
CA PHE A 500 -27.24 15.20 66.91
C PHE A 500 -28.27 14.18 67.41
N GLN A 501 -29.14 13.70 66.51
CA GLN A 501 -30.34 12.92 66.88
C GLN A 501 -30.44 11.57 66.16
N LEU A 502 -30.93 10.54 66.88
CA LEU A 502 -31.32 9.24 66.33
C LEU A 502 -32.84 9.09 66.39
N ILE A 503 -33.47 8.91 65.23
CA ILE A 503 -34.92 8.73 65.10
C ILE A 503 -35.19 7.31 64.60
N CYS A 504 -35.80 6.47 65.45
CA CYS A 504 -36.19 5.11 65.08
C CYS A 504 -37.52 4.73 65.75
N LYS A 505 -38.50 4.28 64.93
CA LYS A 505 -39.82 3.84 65.42
C LYS A 505 -39.79 2.46 66.09
N ASN A 506 -38.98 1.53 65.56
CA ASN A 506 -38.86 0.17 66.07
C ASN A 506 -37.43 -0.11 66.57
N LYS A 507 -37.23 0.00 67.88
CA LYS A 507 -35.92 -0.24 68.50
C LYS A 507 -35.49 -1.71 68.52
N ASN A 508 -36.41 -2.64 68.32
CA ASN A 508 -36.14 -4.09 68.29
C ASN A 508 -35.90 -4.62 66.87
N LEU A 509 -35.69 -3.74 65.88
CA LEU A 509 -35.42 -4.14 64.51
C LEU A 509 -34.11 -4.93 64.42
N GLU A 510 -34.20 -6.15 63.88
CA GLU A 510 -33.07 -7.03 63.64
C GLU A 510 -32.78 -7.13 62.13
N LEU A 511 -31.50 -7.01 61.78
CA LEU A 511 -30.99 -7.13 60.41
C LEU A 511 -29.75 -8.04 60.37
N PHE A 512 -29.61 -8.81 59.31
CA PHE A 512 -28.39 -9.56 59.04
C PHE A 512 -27.36 -8.62 58.42
N ILE A 513 -26.38 -8.21 59.23
CA ILE A 513 -25.28 -7.35 58.78
C ILE A 513 -23.93 -7.89 59.23
N ASP A 514 -22.90 -7.63 58.45
CA ASP A 514 -21.53 -7.69 58.91
C ASP A 514 -21.26 -6.41 59.71
N ARG A 515 -21.18 -6.56 61.04
CA ARG A 515 -20.99 -5.43 61.96
C ARG A 515 -19.72 -4.65 61.65
N GLY A 516 -18.63 -5.33 61.24
CA GLY A 516 -17.35 -4.68 60.98
C GLY A 516 -17.36 -3.85 59.71
N LEU A 517 -17.99 -4.34 58.64
CA LEU A 517 -18.14 -3.58 57.39
C LEU A 517 -19.13 -2.42 57.56
N MET A 518 -20.26 -2.66 58.22
CA MET A 518 -21.27 -1.62 58.44
C MET A 518 -20.76 -0.53 59.41
N ASP A 519 -19.91 -0.87 60.38
CA ASP A 519 -19.26 0.11 61.25
C ASP A 519 -18.41 1.11 60.45
N LYS A 520 -17.62 0.60 59.49
CA LYS A 520 -16.83 1.43 58.56
C LYS A 520 -17.72 2.35 57.72
N VAL A 521 -18.87 1.87 57.25
CA VAL A 521 -19.85 2.68 56.50
C VAL A 521 -20.35 3.83 57.35
N TYR A 522 -20.85 3.53 58.56
CA TYR A 522 -21.38 4.54 59.47
C TYR A 522 -20.33 5.55 59.90
N PHE A 523 -19.13 5.10 60.25
CA PHE A 523 -18.03 5.96 60.65
C PHE A 523 -17.63 6.92 59.52
N ASN A 524 -17.58 6.42 58.28
CA ASN A 524 -17.26 7.26 57.12
C ASN A 524 -18.38 8.30 56.83
N LEU A 525 -19.65 7.91 56.88
CA LEU A 525 -20.76 8.84 56.67
C LEU A 525 -20.84 9.90 57.78
N LEU A 526 -20.70 9.49 59.04
CA LEU A 526 -20.74 10.41 60.18
C LEU A 526 -19.53 11.34 60.23
N SER A 527 -18.32 10.83 60.01
CA SER A 527 -17.13 11.69 59.95
C SER A 527 -17.22 12.73 58.83
N ASN A 528 -17.82 12.39 57.68
CA ASN A 528 -18.12 13.37 56.63
C ASN A 528 -19.19 14.37 57.07
N ALA A 529 -20.31 13.91 57.64
CA ALA A 529 -21.36 14.79 58.15
C ALA A 529 -20.82 15.82 59.15
N PHE A 530 -20.02 15.39 60.13
CA PHE A 530 -19.37 16.30 61.08
C PHE A 530 -18.34 17.22 60.40
N LYS A 531 -17.57 16.73 59.42
CA LYS A 531 -16.57 17.53 58.72
C LYS A 531 -17.17 18.70 57.92
N PHE A 532 -18.37 18.53 57.35
CA PHE A 532 -18.98 19.49 56.42
C PHE A 532 -20.17 20.27 57.00
N THR A 533 -20.64 19.90 58.20
CA THR A 533 -21.65 20.67 58.95
C THR A 533 -20.97 21.79 59.73
N PRO A 534 -21.42 23.06 59.62
CA PRO A 534 -20.90 24.16 60.45
C PRO A 534 -21.32 24.02 61.92
N ASP A 535 -20.69 24.79 62.80
CA ASP A 535 -21.05 24.84 64.22
C ASP A 535 -22.49 25.34 64.39
N ASN A 536 -23.23 24.82 65.38
CA ASN A 536 -24.69 25.01 65.54
C ASN A 536 -25.55 24.34 64.44
N GLY A 537 -24.98 23.48 63.60
CA GLY A 537 -25.72 22.73 62.60
C GLY A 537 -26.49 21.54 63.17
N LYS A 538 -27.04 20.70 62.28
CA LYS A 538 -27.86 19.52 62.63
C LYS A 538 -27.42 18.28 61.87
N ILE A 539 -27.30 17.17 62.58
CA ILE A 539 -27.05 15.83 62.02
C ILE A 539 -28.12 14.87 62.57
N THR A 540 -28.84 14.18 61.71
CA THR A 540 -29.92 13.27 62.10
C THR A 540 -29.77 11.94 61.38
N ILE A 541 -29.75 10.85 62.15
CA ILE A 541 -29.89 9.50 61.61
C ILE A 541 -31.34 9.06 61.79
N SER A 542 -32.00 8.65 60.73
CA SER A 542 -33.35 8.10 60.76
C SER A 542 -33.39 6.67 60.23
N ILE A 543 -34.05 5.77 60.95
CA ILE A 543 -34.24 4.36 60.57
C ILE A 543 -35.74 4.13 60.36
N ILE A 544 -36.11 3.80 59.13
CA ILE A 544 -37.50 3.67 58.69
C ILE A 544 -37.70 2.32 58.01
N GLU A 545 -38.62 1.52 58.53
CA GLU A 545 -39.07 0.28 57.88
C GLU A 545 -40.15 0.60 56.84
N ASN A 546 -40.00 0.07 55.64
CA ASN A 546 -40.98 0.20 54.57
C ASN A 546 -41.83 -1.07 54.44
N GLN A 547 -42.96 -0.93 53.74
CA GLN A 547 -43.91 -2.03 53.49
C GLN A 547 -43.36 -3.09 52.50
N ASP A 548 -42.30 -2.78 51.76
CA ASP A 548 -41.65 -3.62 50.74
C ASP A 548 -40.54 -4.53 51.31
N ASN A 549 -40.56 -4.80 52.62
CA ASN A 549 -39.55 -5.60 53.33
C ASN A 549 -38.12 -5.01 53.29
N THR A 550 -38.01 -3.70 53.06
CA THR A 550 -36.74 -2.93 53.14
C THR A 550 -36.67 -2.07 54.39
N VAL A 551 -35.45 -1.75 54.82
CA VAL A 551 -35.14 -0.75 55.85
C VAL A 551 -34.32 0.36 55.22
N LYS A 552 -34.78 1.59 55.37
CA LYS A 552 -34.04 2.79 54.95
C LYS A 552 -33.40 3.46 56.15
N ILE A 553 -32.11 3.71 56.03
CA ILE A 553 -31.28 4.44 56.98
C ILE A 553 -30.87 5.73 56.29
N SER A 554 -31.37 6.86 56.76
CA SER A 554 -30.98 8.18 56.25
C SER A 554 -30.05 8.85 57.25
N CYS A 555 -28.85 9.21 56.81
CA CYS A 555 -27.89 10.05 57.52
C CYS A 555 -27.92 11.44 56.88
N LYS A 556 -28.62 12.37 57.54
CA LYS A 556 -28.86 13.72 57.04
C LYS A 556 -28.07 14.75 57.83
N ASP A 557 -27.33 15.59 57.11
CA ASP A 557 -26.61 16.73 57.65
C ASP A 557 -27.16 18.07 57.10
N SER A 558 -26.87 19.17 57.80
CA SER A 558 -27.20 20.53 57.38
C SER A 558 -25.98 21.30 56.87
N GLY A 559 -25.01 20.60 56.27
CA GLY A 559 -23.75 21.16 55.79
C GLY A 559 -23.84 21.87 54.44
N ILE A 560 -22.68 22.10 53.83
CA ILE A 560 -22.52 22.85 52.56
C ILE A 560 -23.17 22.17 51.34
N GLY A 561 -23.60 20.91 51.46
CA GLY A 561 -24.19 20.12 50.38
C GLY A 561 -23.19 19.73 49.28
N ILE A 562 -23.69 19.10 48.23
CA ILE A 562 -22.92 18.62 47.07
C ILE A 562 -23.58 19.14 45.78
N PRO A 563 -22.81 19.69 44.82
CA PRO A 563 -23.34 20.22 43.56
C PRO A 563 -24.12 19.18 42.75
N GLU A 564 -25.23 19.59 42.13
CA GLU A 564 -26.17 18.68 41.43
C GLU A 564 -25.52 17.95 40.24
N ASN A 565 -24.59 18.62 39.54
CA ASN A 565 -23.80 18.06 38.44
C ASN A 565 -22.77 17.00 38.89
N GLU A 566 -22.53 16.85 40.19
CA GLU A 566 -21.51 15.96 40.75
C GLU A 566 -22.08 14.77 41.52
N LEU A 567 -23.38 14.79 41.85
CA LEU A 567 -24.06 13.75 42.64
C LEU A 567 -23.86 12.33 42.12
N SER A 568 -23.84 12.15 40.79
CA SER A 568 -23.68 10.83 40.16
C SER A 568 -22.30 10.22 40.38
N ASN A 569 -21.29 11.05 40.63
CA ASN A 569 -19.89 10.65 40.68
C ASN A 569 -19.35 10.53 42.12
N VAL A 570 -20.11 10.95 43.13
CA VAL A 570 -19.68 10.96 44.55
C VAL A 570 -19.24 9.58 45.07
N PHE A 571 -19.83 8.51 44.54
CA PHE A 571 -19.48 7.13 44.90
C PHE A 571 -18.48 6.48 43.94
N SER A 572 -18.00 7.20 42.92
CA SER A 572 -16.93 6.73 42.06
C SER A 572 -15.62 6.70 42.86
N PRO A 573 -14.77 5.69 42.64
CA PRO A 573 -13.47 5.64 43.30
C PRO A 573 -12.67 6.89 42.94
N PHE A 574 -11.97 7.44 43.94
CA PHE A 574 -11.06 8.58 43.79
C PHE A 574 -11.74 9.93 43.48
N PHE A 575 -13.07 9.99 43.47
CA PHE A 575 -13.80 11.21 43.22
C PHE A 575 -13.76 12.17 44.41
N LYS A 576 -13.65 13.47 44.10
CA LYS A 576 -13.75 14.59 45.05
C LYS A 576 -14.70 15.63 44.47
N ALA A 577 -15.64 16.10 45.26
CA ALA A 577 -16.52 17.19 44.86
C ALA A 577 -15.72 18.50 44.75
N SER A 578 -16.07 19.36 43.79
CA SER A 578 -15.38 20.64 43.52
C SER A 578 -15.47 21.62 44.68
N ASN A 579 -16.50 21.49 45.53
CA ASN A 579 -16.69 22.30 46.73
C ASN A 579 -15.96 21.74 47.97
N ASN A 580 -15.23 20.62 47.85
CA ASN A 580 -14.40 20.07 48.91
C ASN A 580 -12.94 20.53 48.77
N ASN A 581 -12.66 21.68 49.38
CA ASN A 581 -11.34 22.28 49.46
C ASN A 581 -10.33 21.50 50.32
N LYS A 582 -10.76 20.45 51.03
CA LYS A 582 -9.89 19.67 51.93
C LYS A 582 -9.38 18.40 51.25
N ASN A 583 -8.05 18.23 51.25
CA ASN A 583 -7.37 17.02 50.78
C ASN A 583 -7.92 15.75 51.49
N SER A 584 -8.54 14.86 50.70
CA SER A 584 -9.03 13.54 51.10
C SER A 584 -8.55 12.45 50.11
N SER A 585 -8.67 11.16 50.42
CA SER A 585 -8.31 10.08 49.48
C SER A 585 -9.38 9.81 48.41
N GLY A 586 -10.61 10.29 48.61
CA GLY A 586 -11.75 10.02 47.70
C GLY A 586 -12.22 8.56 47.68
N ILE A 587 -11.69 7.71 48.58
CA ILE A 587 -12.01 6.27 48.61
C ILE A 587 -13.19 5.95 49.53
N GLY A 588 -13.37 6.71 50.62
CA GLY A 588 -14.28 6.33 51.71
C GLY A 588 -15.73 6.08 51.27
N LEU A 589 -16.30 6.97 50.45
CA LEU A 589 -17.68 6.84 49.96
C LEU A 589 -17.82 5.70 48.95
N HIS A 590 -16.81 5.47 48.10
CA HIS A 590 -16.77 4.32 47.21
C HIS A 590 -16.78 3.01 48.00
N LEU A 591 -15.89 2.84 48.98
CA LEU A 591 -15.90 1.66 49.87
C LEU A 591 -17.23 1.53 50.61
N SER A 592 -17.83 2.63 51.05
CA SER A 592 -19.13 2.60 51.72
C SER A 592 -20.22 2.03 50.80
N LYS A 593 -20.22 2.42 49.52
CA LYS A 593 -21.12 1.87 48.51
C LYS A 593 -20.86 0.39 48.26
N GLU A 594 -19.61 -0.01 48.09
CA GLU A 594 -19.24 -1.41 47.85
C GLU A 594 -19.59 -2.30 49.05
N PHE A 595 -19.36 -1.84 50.29
CA PHE A 595 -19.78 -2.58 51.48
C PHE A 595 -21.30 -2.69 51.60
N VAL A 596 -22.05 -1.65 51.28
CA VAL A 596 -23.53 -1.72 51.25
C VAL A 596 -24.02 -2.66 50.14
N LEU A 597 -23.38 -2.66 48.97
CA LEU A 597 -23.68 -3.57 47.86
C LEU A 597 -23.37 -5.03 48.22
N LEU A 598 -22.28 -5.29 48.95
CA LEU A 598 -21.98 -6.63 49.49
C LEU A 598 -23.08 -7.12 50.43
N HIS A 599 -23.77 -6.22 51.14
CA HIS A 599 -24.96 -6.57 51.93
C HIS A 599 -26.24 -6.69 51.09
N HIS A 600 -26.14 -6.71 49.76
CA HIS A 600 -27.25 -6.66 48.80
C HIS A 600 -28.16 -5.43 49.00
N GLY A 601 -27.62 -4.35 49.57
CA GLY A 601 -28.29 -3.09 49.76
C GLY A 601 -27.94 -2.07 48.69
N THR A 602 -28.53 -0.88 48.79
CA THR A 602 -28.19 0.27 47.95
C THR A 602 -27.90 1.49 48.82
N ILE A 603 -27.05 2.40 48.35
CA ILE A 603 -26.82 3.71 48.97
C ILE A 603 -27.06 4.81 47.93
N GLU A 604 -27.86 5.80 48.31
CA GLU A 604 -28.21 6.95 47.48
C GLU A 604 -27.85 8.24 48.21
N LEU A 605 -27.67 9.32 47.44
CA LEU A 605 -27.38 10.65 47.97
C LEU A 605 -28.42 11.64 47.44
N LYS A 606 -28.94 12.48 48.34
CA LYS A 606 -29.75 13.65 48.00
C LYS A 606 -29.13 14.88 48.62
N SER A 607 -28.90 15.93 47.84
CA SER A 607 -28.35 17.19 48.37
C SER A 607 -29.10 18.39 47.76
N LYS A 608 -29.53 19.32 48.63
CA LYS A 608 -30.15 20.61 48.26
C LYS A 608 -29.66 21.73 49.18
N GLN A 609 -29.82 21.54 50.48
CA GLN A 609 -29.20 22.31 51.56
C GLN A 609 -28.79 21.27 52.62
N GLY A 610 -27.49 20.98 52.71
CA GLY A 610 -26.98 19.78 53.38
C GLY A 610 -27.02 18.51 52.52
N SER A 611 -26.58 17.38 53.08
CA SER A 611 -26.54 16.09 52.38
C SER A 611 -27.36 15.03 53.13
N ASP A 612 -28.04 14.16 52.39
CA ASP A 612 -28.80 13.04 52.93
C ASP A 612 -28.35 11.75 52.23
N PHE A 613 -27.59 10.94 52.95
CA PHE A 613 -27.13 9.63 52.49
C PHE A 613 -28.12 8.57 52.95
N VAL A 614 -28.77 7.91 52.01
CA VAL A 614 -29.84 6.93 52.27
C VAL A 614 -29.37 5.53 51.91
N ILE A 615 -29.13 4.70 52.92
CA ILE A 615 -28.83 3.28 52.78
C ILE A 615 -30.14 2.50 52.82
N THR A 616 -30.35 1.58 51.88
CA THR A 616 -31.49 0.65 51.85
C THR A 616 -30.98 -0.77 52.01
N LEU A 617 -31.46 -1.50 53.02
CA LEU A 617 -31.13 -2.91 53.28
C LEU A 617 -32.38 -3.77 53.27
N LEU A 618 -32.24 -5.06 52.91
CA LEU A 618 -33.34 -6.03 52.91
C LEU A 618 -33.49 -6.66 54.30
N LYS A 619 -34.74 -6.92 54.72
CA LYS A 619 -35.03 -7.63 55.98
C LYS A 619 -34.96 -9.15 55.78
N GLY A 620 -34.58 -9.85 56.85
CA GLY A 620 -34.38 -11.30 56.83
C GLY A 620 -33.04 -11.71 56.22
N ASN A 621 -32.89 -12.99 55.88
CA ASN A 621 -31.65 -13.57 55.36
C ASN A 621 -31.81 -14.24 53.98
N SER A 622 -32.98 -14.15 53.35
CA SER A 622 -33.30 -14.83 52.08
C SER A 622 -32.49 -14.35 50.88
N HIS A 623 -31.90 -13.16 50.96
CA HIS A 623 -31.05 -12.58 49.93
C HIS A 623 -29.57 -12.96 50.10
N LEU A 624 -29.21 -13.60 51.22
CA LEU A 624 -27.84 -13.99 51.55
C LEU A 624 -27.60 -15.47 51.22
N GLN A 625 -26.39 -15.79 50.79
CA GLN A 625 -25.96 -17.17 50.63
C GLN A 625 -25.68 -17.82 52.00
N PRO A 626 -25.87 -19.15 52.15
CA PRO A 626 -25.55 -19.84 53.41
C PRO A 626 -24.11 -19.64 53.89
N SER A 627 -23.16 -19.46 52.97
CA SER A 627 -21.75 -19.19 53.25
C SER A 627 -21.46 -17.79 53.81
N GLU A 628 -22.42 -16.86 53.68
CA GLU A 628 -22.30 -15.46 54.12
C GLU A 628 -22.90 -15.24 55.51
N ILE A 629 -23.66 -16.20 56.03
CA ILE A 629 -24.35 -16.10 57.32
C ILE A 629 -23.50 -16.77 58.41
N VAL A 630 -23.19 -16.01 59.46
CA VAL A 630 -22.43 -16.51 60.61
C VAL A 630 -23.33 -16.55 61.86
N ASN A 631 -23.35 -17.69 62.54
CA ASN A 631 -24.05 -17.82 63.82
C ASN A 631 -23.27 -17.10 64.94
N LYS A 632 -24.01 -16.54 65.90
CA LYS A 632 -23.64 -15.51 66.90
C LYS A 632 -22.39 -15.79 67.78
N SER A 633 -21.66 -16.88 67.58
CA SER A 633 -20.59 -17.36 68.46
C SER A 633 -19.16 -17.00 68.03
N GLU A 634 -18.92 -16.45 66.83
CA GLU A 634 -17.54 -16.17 66.35
C GLU A 634 -17.11 -14.69 66.33
N ASN A 635 -18.01 -13.73 66.58
CA ASN A 635 -17.69 -12.29 66.48
C ASN A 635 -17.49 -11.57 67.83
N LEU A 636 -17.27 -12.31 68.94
CA LEU A 636 -17.01 -11.71 70.25
C LEU A 636 -15.52 -11.57 70.61
N ASN A 637 -14.59 -12.05 69.80
CA ASN A 637 -13.16 -11.99 70.10
C ASN A 637 -12.31 -11.48 68.92
N ILE A 638 -12.52 -10.22 68.53
CA ILE A 638 -11.42 -9.32 68.14
C ILE A 638 -11.77 -7.92 68.66
N THR A 639 -11.27 -7.58 69.84
CA THR A 639 -11.07 -6.19 70.29
C THR A 639 -9.73 -6.17 71.04
N PRO A 640 -8.90 -5.10 70.93
CA PRO A 640 -9.36 -3.76 71.29
C PRO A 640 -8.71 -2.59 70.52
N ASN A 641 -9.16 -1.37 70.88
CA ASN A 641 -8.52 -0.06 70.68
C ASN A 641 -8.89 0.75 69.43
N LEU A 642 -10.16 1.13 69.33
CA LEU A 642 -10.44 2.57 69.17
C LEU A 642 -10.31 3.19 70.56
N ILE A 643 -9.09 3.62 70.93
CA ILE A 643 -8.87 4.36 72.17
C ILE A 643 -9.70 5.64 72.09
N THR A 644 -10.83 5.63 72.78
CA THR A 644 -11.37 6.81 73.43
C THR A 644 -10.43 7.14 74.57
N ASP A 645 -9.68 8.24 74.44
CA ASP A 645 -9.23 9.00 75.60
C ASP A 645 -9.66 10.45 75.37
N ASN A 646 -10.77 10.80 76.03
CA ASN A 646 -11.07 12.17 76.39
C ASN A 646 -9.93 12.67 77.27
N LEU A 647 -9.36 13.82 76.92
CA LEU A 647 -8.80 14.73 77.91
C LEU A 647 -9.39 16.10 77.63
N ASP A 648 -10.40 16.42 78.45
CA ASP A 648 -10.58 17.77 78.94
C ASP A 648 -9.22 18.31 79.42
N ILE A 649 -8.93 19.57 79.12
CA ILE A 649 -8.72 20.65 80.09
C ILE A 649 -8.22 21.86 79.30
N GLU A 650 -9.01 22.92 79.41
CA GLU A 650 -8.67 24.34 79.46
C GLU A 650 -7.31 24.77 78.90
N SER A 651 -7.35 25.59 77.86
CA SER A 651 -6.31 26.59 77.64
C SER A 651 -6.80 27.90 78.24
N ASP A 652 -6.64 28.02 79.55
CA ASP A 652 -6.60 29.32 80.20
C ASP A 652 -5.42 30.07 79.57
N VAL A 653 -5.73 31.18 78.89
CA VAL A 653 -4.75 32.01 78.20
C VAL A 653 -3.96 32.76 79.27
N ASN A 654 -2.96 32.10 79.85
CA ASN A 654 -1.96 32.77 80.67
C ASN A 654 -1.02 33.56 79.74
N GLN A 655 -1.32 34.85 79.62
CA GLN A 655 -0.32 35.88 79.36
C GLN A 655 0.77 35.80 80.43
N VAL A 656 2.01 35.44 80.07
CA VAL A 656 3.18 35.81 80.90
C VAL A 656 4.39 36.15 80.03
N ASN A 657 4.66 37.45 80.04
CA ASN A 657 5.95 38.16 80.09
C ASN A 657 7.03 37.94 79.02
N VAL A 658 7.01 38.90 78.10
CA VAL A 658 8.15 39.72 77.64
C VAL A 658 9.32 39.72 78.62
N ILE A 659 10.48 39.20 78.18
CA ILE A 659 11.80 39.75 78.55
C ILE A 659 12.76 39.66 77.34
N SER A 660 13.08 40.83 76.80
CA SER A 660 14.40 41.35 76.36
C SER A 660 14.36 42.03 74.98
N ASP A 661 14.72 43.31 75.01
CA ASP A 661 14.83 44.25 73.90
C ASP A 661 15.98 43.89 72.94
N ALA A 662 15.70 42.93 72.06
CA ALA A 662 16.33 42.86 70.74
C ALA A 662 15.22 42.66 69.71
N GLU A 663 15.19 43.49 68.65
CA GLU A 663 14.21 43.36 67.54
C GLU A 663 14.29 41.93 66.96
N LYS A 664 13.38 41.02 67.35
CA LYS A 664 13.31 39.66 66.79
C LYS A 664 12.88 39.73 65.32
N HIS A 665 13.49 38.91 64.48
CA HIS A 665 13.07 38.78 63.08
C HIS A 665 11.64 38.22 62.96
N ALA A 666 10.88 38.75 62.00
CA ALA A 666 9.51 38.34 61.71
C ALA A 666 9.47 37.21 60.66
N ILE A 667 8.74 36.13 60.96
CA ILE A 667 8.51 35.00 60.06
C ILE A 667 7.04 34.93 59.70
N LEU A 668 6.72 34.74 58.43
CA LEU A 668 5.36 34.40 57.97
C LEU A 668 5.31 32.93 57.54
N ILE A 669 4.44 32.14 58.17
CA ILE A 669 4.18 30.74 57.83
C ILE A 669 2.86 30.64 57.05
N ILE A 670 2.92 30.08 55.84
CA ILE A 670 1.78 29.86 54.94
C ILE A 670 1.59 28.35 54.79
N GLU A 671 0.59 27.78 55.46
CA GLU A 671 0.34 26.33 55.51
C GLU A 671 -1.14 26.08 55.88
N ASP A 672 -1.80 25.15 55.19
CA ASP A 672 -3.21 24.83 55.39
C ASP A 672 -3.43 23.80 56.52
N ASN A 673 -2.38 23.07 56.89
CA ASN A 673 -2.43 22.12 57.99
C ASN A 673 -2.22 22.77 59.36
N ASN A 674 -3.30 22.96 60.10
CA ASN A 674 -3.29 23.53 61.46
C ASN A 674 -2.37 22.80 62.46
N ASP A 675 -2.22 21.46 62.37
CA ASP A 675 -1.34 20.71 63.29
C ASP A 675 0.14 21.06 63.01
N LEU A 676 0.52 21.23 61.74
CA LEU A 676 1.88 21.63 61.35
C LEU A 676 2.15 23.12 61.62
N VAL A 677 1.16 24.00 61.37
CA VAL A 677 1.24 25.42 61.75
C VAL A 677 1.46 25.57 63.25
N THR A 678 0.68 24.85 64.06
CA THR A 678 0.79 24.88 65.52
C THR A 678 2.17 24.42 65.98
N PHE A 679 2.68 23.32 65.40
CA PHE A 679 4.02 22.82 65.68
C PHE A 679 5.11 23.85 65.34
N LEU A 680 5.13 24.36 64.10
CA LEU A 680 6.14 25.31 63.64
C LEU A 680 6.09 26.61 64.45
N LYS A 681 4.88 27.11 64.73
CA LYS A 681 4.68 28.29 65.58
C LYS A 681 5.26 28.05 66.98
N ALA A 682 4.94 26.93 67.62
CA ALA A 682 5.45 26.60 68.95
C ALA A 682 6.99 26.52 68.97
N LYS A 683 7.63 25.92 67.95
CA LYS A 683 9.09 25.74 67.91
C LYS A 683 9.88 26.97 67.45
N LEU A 684 9.28 27.86 66.68
CA LEU A 684 9.95 29.07 66.15
C LEU A 684 9.67 30.34 66.99
N SER A 685 8.56 30.39 67.76
CA SER A 685 8.20 31.59 68.54
C SER A 685 9.22 31.97 69.63
N ASN A 686 10.07 31.03 70.05
CA ASN A 686 11.15 31.31 71.00
C ASN A 686 12.17 32.31 70.42
N GLU A 687 12.51 32.16 69.14
CA GLU A 687 13.58 32.91 68.47
C GLU A 687 13.04 34.04 67.56
N TYR A 688 11.79 33.90 67.07
CA TYR A 688 11.22 34.75 66.04
C TYR A 688 9.80 35.24 66.37
N THR A 689 9.37 36.35 65.78
CA THR A 689 7.95 36.77 65.81
C THR A 689 7.21 36.07 64.67
N VAL A 690 6.29 35.16 64.99
CA VAL A 690 5.64 34.27 64.00
C VAL A 690 4.22 34.74 63.64
N TYR A 691 4.00 35.01 62.35
CA TYR A 691 2.70 35.25 61.73
C TYR A 691 2.25 34.04 60.90
N THR A 692 0.95 33.84 60.75
CA THR A 692 0.39 32.66 60.08
C THR A 692 -0.70 33.02 59.06
N SER A 693 -0.76 32.24 57.97
CA SER A 693 -1.72 32.35 56.87
C SER A 693 -2.08 30.96 56.37
N ASP A 694 -3.33 30.74 55.96
CA ASP A 694 -3.78 29.49 55.33
C ASP A 694 -3.57 29.46 53.80
N GLY A 695 -3.11 30.59 53.23
CA GLY A 695 -2.83 30.75 51.81
C GLY A 695 -3.74 31.76 51.13
N SER A 696 -4.96 31.95 51.64
CA SER A 696 -5.97 32.82 51.04
C SER A 696 -5.59 34.31 51.11
N ASP A 697 -5.03 34.73 52.25
CA ASP A 697 -4.61 36.11 52.54
C ASP A 697 -3.09 36.29 52.56
N ALA A 698 -2.34 35.31 52.05
CA ALA A 698 -0.89 35.22 52.15
C ALA A 698 -0.15 36.42 51.54
N VAL A 699 -0.55 36.83 50.33
CA VAL A 699 0.10 37.95 49.62
C VAL A 699 -0.19 39.28 50.32
N GLU A 700 -1.43 39.49 50.75
CA GLU A 700 -1.84 40.71 51.45
C GLU A 700 -1.10 40.86 52.78
N LYS A 701 -1.07 39.80 53.60
CA LYS A 701 -0.32 39.78 54.86
C LYS A 701 1.18 39.99 54.65
N ALA A 702 1.78 39.38 53.64
CA ALA A 702 3.20 39.58 53.35
C ALA A 702 3.53 41.04 52.99
N MET A 703 2.63 41.73 52.28
CA MET A 703 2.78 43.15 51.92
C MET A 703 2.54 44.09 53.10
N GLU A 704 1.64 43.72 54.00
CA GLU A 704 1.32 44.51 55.19
C GLU A 704 2.41 44.40 56.26
N ILE A 705 2.87 43.18 56.54
CA ILE A 705 3.82 42.88 57.62
C ILE A 705 5.26 43.11 57.16
N VAL A 706 5.58 42.80 55.89
CA VAL A 706 6.94 42.77 55.35
C VAL A 706 7.87 41.91 56.23
N PRO A 707 7.60 40.60 56.35
CA PRO A 707 8.39 39.71 57.19
C PRO A 707 9.84 39.60 56.70
N ASP A 708 10.75 39.21 57.60
CA ASP A 708 12.16 38.97 57.27
C ASP A 708 12.37 37.65 56.50
N ILE A 709 11.43 36.70 56.61
CA ILE A 709 11.42 35.44 55.85
C ILE A 709 10.01 34.83 55.78
N ILE A 710 9.73 34.11 54.70
CA ILE A 710 8.46 33.39 54.47
C ILE A 710 8.72 31.89 54.37
N ILE A 711 7.89 31.09 55.04
CA ILE A 711 7.85 29.63 54.89
C ILE A 711 6.49 29.30 54.27
N CYS A 712 6.48 28.63 53.11
CA CYS A 712 5.26 28.42 52.34
C CYS A 712 5.11 26.96 51.88
N ASP A 713 3.94 26.35 52.08
CA ASP A 713 3.59 25.11 51.40
C ASP A 713 3.25 25.38 49.91
N ILE A 714 3.42 24.37 49.08
CA ILE A 714 3.04 24.40 47.65
C ILE A 714 1.56 24.09 47.49
N ASN A 715 1.06 23.05 48.16
CA ASN A 715 -0.27 22.50 47.92
C ASN A 715 -1.33 23.19 48.79
N LEU A 716 -1.50 24.50 48.58
CA LEU A 716 -2.53 25.28 49.26
C LEU A 716 -3.86 25.20 48.49
N VAL A 717 -4.95 25.50 49.18
CA VAL A 717 -6.32 25.35 48.68
C VAL A 717 -6.65 26.29 47.52
N ASP A 718 -6.31 27.58 47.66
CA ASP A 718 -6.78 28.63 46.73
C ASP A 718 -5.73 29.03 45.68
N LYS A 719 -4.50 29.30 46.12
CA LYS A 719 -3.37 29.70 45.25
C LYS A 719 -2.18 28.79 45.50
N ASP A 720 -1.58 28.26 44.44
CA ASP A 720 -0.36 27.44 44.52
C ASP A 720 0.78 28.27 45.16
N GLY A 721 1.54 27.68 46.07
CA GLY A 721 2.70 28.31 46.70
C GLY A 721 3.75 28.84 45.71
N TYR A 722 3.85 28.23 44.51
CA TYR A 722 4.67 28.78 43.42
C TYR A 722 4.12 30.10 42.87
N GLU A 723 2.79 30.23 42.76
CA GLU A 723 2.14 31.44 42.28
C GLU A 723 2.26 32.57 43.30
N ILE A 724 2.03 32.27 44.59
CA ILE A 724 2.24 33.19 45.70
C ILE A 724 3.69 33.69 45.71
N SER A 725 4.65 32.78 45.59
CA SER A 725 6.08 33.12 45.55
C SER A 725 6.42 34.02 44.36
N LYS A 726 5.91 33.70 43.17
CA LYS A 726 6.13 34.49 41.96
C LYS A 726 5.51 35.88 42.05
N GLU A 727 4.33 36.01 42.66
CA GLU A 727 3.66 37.29 42.91
C GLU A 727 4.49 38.15 43.86
N LEU A 728 4.95 37.58 44.98
CA LEU A 728 5.78 38.27 45.98
C LEU A 728 7.17 38.64 45.45
N LYS A 729 7.79 37.79 44.62
CA LYS A 729 9.10 38.07 44.00
C LYS A 729 9.05 39.07 42.84
N LYS A 730 7.86 39.35 42.29
CA LYS A 730 7.66 40.40 41.27
C LYS A 730 7.38 41.77 41.88
N ASP A 731 6.74 41.83 43.04
CA ASP A 731 6.41 43.10 43.67
C ASP A 731 7.63 43.72 44.36
N LEU A 732 7.86 45.00 44.07
CA LEU A 732 8.97 45.77 44.62
C LEU A 732 8.98 45.75 46.16
N ARG A 733 7.83 45.70 46.83
CA ARG A 733 7.75 45.77 48.30
C ARG A 733 8.20 44.48 48.97
N SER A 734 8.03 43.33 48.33
CA SER A 734 8.29 42.00 48.92
C SER A 734 9.43 41.22 48.25
N SER A 735 9.93 41.65 47.08
CA SER A 735 10.94 40.92 46.28
C SER A 735 12.15 40.42 47.08
N HIS A 736 12.62 41.28 47.98
CA HIS A 736 13.79 41.07 48.80
C HIS A 736 13.59 40.00 49.90
N ILE A 737 12.35 39.65 50.25
CA ILE A 737 12.05 38.71 51.34
C ILE A 737 12.43 37.30 50.91
N PRO A 738 13.29 36.59 51.65
CA PRO A 738 13.59 35.20 51.35
C PRO A 738 12.38 34.28 51.55
N ILE A 739 12.18 33.33 50.64
CA ILE A 739 11.08 32.37 50.68
C ILE A 739 11.65 30.94 50.73
N ILE A 740 11.24 30.18 51.76
CA ILE A 740 11.48 28.74 51.88
C ILE A 740 10.19 28.02 51.50
N ILE A 741 10.28 27.11 50.53
CA ILE A 741 9.17 26.24 50.16
C ILE A 741 9.27 24.89 50.87
N LEU A 742 8.18 24.48 51.52
CA LEU A 742 7.99 23.13 52.03
C LEU A 742 7.15 22.33 51.03
N THR A 743 7.63 21.16 50.58
CA THR A 743 6.91 20.41 49.53
C THR A 743 6.91 18.91 49.72
N ALA A 744 5.78 18.27 49.42
CA ALA A 744 5.70 16.82 49.30
C ALA A 744 6.23 16.29 47.94
N GLN A 745 6.52 17.16 46.97
CA GLN A 745 7.01 16.77 45.65
C GLN A 745 8.54 16.71 45.63
N SER A 746 9.10 15.56 45.27
CA SER A 746 10.55 15.33 45.22
C SER A 746 11.09 15.11 43.80
N ASN A 747 10.26 15.31 42.76
CA ASN A 747 10.68 15.13 41.37
C ASN A 747 11.49 16.35 40.88
N LYS A 748 12.46 16.08 40.00
CA LYS A 748 13.38 17.12 39.48
C LYS A 748 12.66 18.27 38.78
N GLU A 749 11.52 17.99 38.13
CA GLU A 749 10.74 19.00 37.42
C GLU A 749 10.02 19.98 38.35
N ALA A 750 9.47 19.53 39.50
CA ALA A 750 8.87 20.46 40.46
C ALA A 750 9.94 21.35 41.10
N VAL A 751 11.09 20.78 41.44
CA VAL A 751 12.24 21.56 41.94
C VAL A 751 12.69 22.60 40.90
N LEU A 752 12.71 22.24 39.61
CA LEU A 752 13.10 23.14 38.53
C LEU A 752 12.07 24.26 38.29
N LYS A 753 10.77 23.92 38.26
CA LYS A 753 9.66 24.89 38.20
C LYS A 753 9.70 25.85 39.38
N GLY A 754 10.09 25.33 40.53
CA GLY A 754 10.29 26.08 41.74
C GLY A 754 11.45 27.08 41.69
N LEU A 755 12.64 26.63 41.31
CA LEU A 755 13.80 27.53 41.15
C LEU A 755 13.52 28.65 40.14
N GLN A 756 12.72 28.39 39.11
CA GLN A 756 12.26 29.41 38.14
C GLN A 756 11.28 30.44 38.75
N SER A 757 10.62 30.13 39.86
CA SER A 757 9.69 31.04 40.54
C SER A 757 10.39 32.08 41.45
N GLY A 758 11.70 31.93 41.65
CA GLY A 758 12.55 32.91 42.35
C GLY A 758 12.64 32.72 43.86
N VAL A 759 12.26 31.56 44.41
CA VAL A 759 12.43 31.27 45.84
C VAL A 759 13.87 30.93 46.18
N ASP A 760 14.21 31.08 47.45
CA ASP A 760 15.58 31.04 47.94
C ASP A 760 15.97 29.63 48.42
N GLN A 761 15.01 28.84 48.90
CA GLN A 761 15.28 27.47 49.33
C GLN A 761 14.08 26.52 49.22
N TYR A 762 14.38 25.25 49.00
CA TYR A 762 13.42 24.14 48.95
C TYR A 762 13.72 23.11 50.03
N LEU A 763 12.69 22.66 50.75
CA LEU A 763 12.76 21.53 51.68
C LEU A 763 11.63 20.54 51.40
N THR A 764 11.98 19.27 51.23
CA THR A 764 10.99 18.20 50.99
C THR A 764 10.41 17.69 52.31
N LYS A 765 9.09 17.51 52.38
CA LYS A 765 8.39 16.79 53.45
C LYS A 765 8.57 15.26 53.27
N PRO A 766 9.00 14.50 54.30
CA PRO A 766 9.34 14.95 55.65
C PRO A 766 10.66 15.71 55.70
N PHE A 767 10.67 16.84 56.41
CA PHE A 767 11.85 17.68 56.63
C PHE A 767 12.32 17.58 58.08
N SER A 768 13.63 17.78 58.29
CA SER A 768 14.21 17.91 59.63
C SER A 768 14.01 19.32 60.16
N LEU A 769 13.59 19.45 61.43
CA LEU A 769 13.39 20.74 62.07
C LEU A 769 14.71 21.52 62.19
N SER A 770 15.80 20.83 62.51
CA SER A 770 17.15 21.41 62.63
C SER A 770 17.64 21.95 61.29
N ILE A 771 17.38 21.24 60.19
CA ILE A 771 17.68 21.72 58.83
C ILE A 771 16.85 22.98 58.52
N LEU A 772 15.55 23.00 58.85
CA LEU A 772 14.70 24.17 58.65
C LEU A 772 15.21 25.38 59.45
N LYS A 773 15.56 25.21 60.73
CA LYS A 773 16.13 26.29 61.57
C LYS A 773 17.44 26.83 61.00
N GLN A 774 18.34 25.94 60.58
CA GLN A 774 19.62 26.34 59.98
C GLN A 774 19.43 27.07 58.65
N SER A 775 18.42 26.67 57.88
CA SER A 775 18.04 27.30 56.61
C SER A 775 17.54 28.73 56.83
N ILE A 776 16.65 28.91 57.81
CA ILE A 776 16.15 30.24 58.23
C ILE A 776 17.32 31.12 58.67
N SER A 777 18.16 30.63 59.59
CA SER A 777 19.32 31.37 60.10
C SER A 777 20.30 31.74 58.99
N GLY A 778 20.59 30.81 58.07
CA GLY A 778 21.49 31.05 56.94
C GLY A 778 20.98 32.10 55.96
N LEU A 779 19.68 32.08 55.64
CA LEU A 779 19.05 33.08 54.75
C LEU A 779 19.01 34.46 55.41
N LEU A 780 18.66 34.54 56.70
CA LEU A 780 18.69 35.80 57.46
C LEU A 780 20.13 36.35 57.58
N PHE A 781 21.12 35.49 57.85
CA PHE A 781 22.54 35.89 57.91
C PHE A 781 23.03 36.43 56.55
N ASN A 782 22.70 35.75 55.45
CA ASN A 782 23.04 36.25 54.11
C ASN A 782 22.37 37.60 53.82
N ARG A 783 21.16 37.80 54.34
CA ARG A 783 20.44 39.06 54.21
C ARG A 783 21.10 40.19 54.99
N GLU A 784 21.53 39.94 56.22
CA GLU A 784 22.29 40.91 57.03
C GLU A 784 23.67 41.21 56.43
N LYS A 785 24.33 40.22 55.82
CA LYS A 785 25.59 40.43 55.07
C LYS A 785 25.39 41.32 53.85
N LEU A 786 24.30 41.12 53.10
CA LEU A 786 23.92 41.97 51.97
C LEU A 786 23.59 43.38 52.45
N ARG A 787 22.85 43.51 53.55
CA ARG A 787 22.54 44.79 54.19
C ARG A 787 23.82 45.53 54.55
N TYR A 788 24.75 44.89 55.28
CA TYR A 788 26.06 45.46 55.61
C TYR A 788 26.85 45.90 54.38
N TYR A 789 26.88 45.08 53.33
CA TYR A 789 27.55 45.44 52.08
C TYR A 789 26.94 46.70 51.46
N TYR A 790 25.61 46.78 51.37
CA TYR A 790 24.93 47.95 50.82
C TYR A 790 25.07 49.18 51.71
N THR A 791 25.01 49.06 53.04
CA THR A 791 25.24 50.16 53.98
C THR A 791 26.65 50.75 53.85
N ASN A 792 27.65 49.90 53.62
CA ASN A 792 29.05 50.34 53.60
C ASN A 792 29.56 50.75 52.22
N ASN A 793 28.88 50.34 51.13
CA ASN A 793 29.28 50.65 49.75
C ASN A 793 28.27 51.54 49.02
N ILE A 794 27.37 52.23 49.72
CA ILE A 794 26.28 53.08 49.20
C ILE A 794 26.68 53.93 47.97
N TYR A 795 27.91 54.48 47.98
CA TYR A 795 28.39 55.46 47.00
C TYR A 795 29.35 54.90 45.95
N ARG A 796 29.68 53.60 46.02
CA ARG A 796 30.61 52.90 45.10
C ARG A 796 29.98 51.62 44.52
N ILE A 797 28.67 51.62 44.32
CA ILE A 797 28.03 50.54 43.57
C ILE A 797 28.22 50.88 42.08
N GLU A 798 29.35 50.45 41.49
CA GLU A 798 29.52 50.51 40.04
C GLU A 798 28.47 49.60 39.37
N PRO A 799 27.90 50.01 38.21
CA PRO A 799 26.96 49.20 37.46
C PRO A 799 27.72 48.12 36.67
N GLU A 800 28.50 47.27 37.33
CA GLU A 800 29.17 46.14 36.69
C GLU A 800 28.59 44.81 37.18
N SER A 801 27.41 44.49 36.65
CA SER A 801 27.14 43.20 36.01
C SER A 801 25.74 43.20 35.38
N LYS A 802 25.56 42.52 34.25
CA LYS A 802 24.27 42.31 33.56
C LYS A 802 23.27 41.44 34.37
N PHE A 803 23.55 41.20 35.65
CA PHE A 803 22.74 40.43 36.60
C PHE A 803 22.55 41.19 37.93
N GLY A 804 22.24 42.49 37.86
CA GLY A 804 21.85 43.24 39.05
C GLY A 804 20.50 42.75 39.59
N ASN A 805 20.48 42.30 40.85
CA ASN A 805 19.24 41.94 41.55
C ASN A 805 18.24 43.12 41.55
N GLN A 806 16.94 42.85 41.67
CA GLN A 806 15.89 43.89 41.72
C GLN A 806 16.17 44.93 42.81
N GLU A 807 16.83 44.52 43.89
CA GLU A 807 17.30 45.36 45.00
C GLU A 807 18.38 46.34 44.56
N GLN A 808 19.37 45.91 43.77
CA GLN A 808 20.41 46.80 43.23
C GLN A 808 19.80 47.81 42.26
N THR A 809 18.89 47.37 41.39
CA THR A 809 18.15 48.26 40.49
C THR A 809 17.35 49.31 41.26
N PHE A 810 16.71 48.90 42.36
CA PHE A 810 15.99 49.80 43.26
C PHE A 810 16.93 50.81 43.93
N ILE A 811 18.05 50.37 44.50
CA ILE A 811 19.04 51.25 45.13
C ILE A 811 19.60 52.25 44.12
N THR A 812 19.99 51.80 42.93
CA THR A 812 20.52 52.67 41.87
C THR A 812 19.48 53.71 41.46
N LYS A 813 18.25 53.29 41.13
CA LYS A 813 17.17 54.21 40.74
C LYS A 813 16.85 55.22 41.85
N MET A 814 16.79 54.77 43.10
CA MET A 814 16.59 55.64 44.25
C MET A 814 17.73 56.65 44.39
N ASN A 815 18.99 56.18 44.35
CA ASN A 815 20.16 57.03 44.44
C ASN A 815 20.24 58.05 43.28
N ASP A 816 19.88 57.66 42.06
CA ASP A 816 19.84 58.56 40.90
C ASP A 816 18.78 59.64 41.07
N ILE A 817 17.58 59.29 41.51
CA ILE A 817 16.51 60.27 41.79
C ILE A 817 16.96 61.24 42.88
N ILE A 818 17.58 60.74 43.96
CA ILE A 818 18.10 61.58 45.04
C ILE A 818 19.21 62.50 44.51
N LYS A 819 20.18 61.98 43.72
CA LYS A 819 21.29 62.76 43.15
C LYS A 819 20.81 63.85 42.20
N ILE A 820 19.87 63.55 41.29
CA ILE A 820 19.30 64.52 40.34
C ILE A 820 18.59 65.66 41.08
N ASN A 821 17.97 65.37 42.23
CA ASN A 821 17.19 66.34 42.99
C ASN A 821 17.92 66.86 44.24
N VAL A 822 19.23 66.59 44.38
CA VAL A 822 19.99 66.89 45.61
C VAL A 822 20.10 68.39 45.89
N GLU A 823 20.13 69.21 44.83
CA GLU A 823 20.19 70.67 44.88
C GLU A 823 18.81 71.34 44.94
N ASN A 824 17.73 70.55 45.05
CA ASN A 824 16.38 71.07 45.23
C ASN A 824 16.02 71.13 46.72
N PRO A 825 15.90 72.33 47.34
CA PRO A 825 15.61 72.46 48.77
C PRO A 825 14.24 71.92 49.18
N LYS A 826 13.29 71.81 48.25
CA LYS A 826 11.92 71.36 48.51
C LYS A 826 11.72 69.85 48.38
N PHE A 827 12.74 69.11 47.92
CA PHE A 827 12.63 67.66 47.71
C PHE A 827 12.45 66.91 49.03
N SER A 828 11.32 66.22 49.18
CA SER A 828 10.97 65.47 50.39
C SER A 828 10.95 63.95 50.17
N VAL A 829 10.74 63.19 51.25
CA VAL A 829 10.59 61.73 51.16
C VAL A 829 9.28 61.35 50.45
N GLU A 830 8.25 62.18 50.55
CA GLU A 830 6.99 62.03 49.80
C GLU A 830 7.24 62.11 48.29
N ASP A 831 8.01 63.09 47.82
CA ASP A 831 8.36 63.21 46.40
C ASP A 831 9.15 61.99 45.89
N LEU A 832 10.04 61.45 46.73
CA LEU A 832 10.79 60.24 46.39
C LEU A 832 9.88 59.01 46.33
N ALA A 833 8.93 58.90 47.25
CA ALA A 833 7.95 57.82 47.31
C ALA A 833 7.03 57.84 46.07
N ASP A 834 6.55 59.02 45.67
CA ASP A 834 5.73 59.21 44.47
C ASP A 834 6.50 58.86 43.19
N LYS A 835 7.75 59.33 43.06
CA LYS A 835 8.61 59.01 41.91
C LYS A 835 9.00 57.52 41.82
N LEU A 836 8.98 56.81 42.94
CA LEU A 836 9.19 55.36 43.02
C LEU A 836 7.88 54.56 42.97
N SER A 837 6.72 55.24 42.92
CA SER A 837 5.38 54.65 42.91
C SER A 837 5.11 53.72 44.11
N VAL A 838 5.61 54.08 45.29
CA VAL A 838 5.39 53.37 46.55
C VAL A 838 4.85 54.33 47.61
N SER A 839 4.08 53.82 48.59
CA SER A 839 3.65 54.69 49.69
C SER A 839 4.84 55.08 50.57
N ARG A 840 4.76 56.24 51.23
CA ARG A 840 5.78 56.72 52.16
C ARG A 840 6.17 55.63 53.17
N VAL A 841 5.21 55.01 53.84
CA VAL A 841 5.48 53.98 54.86
C VAL A 841 6.22 52.77 54.27
N GLN A 842 5.85 52.33 53.06
CA GLN A 842 6.48 51.21 52.39
C GLN A 842 7.90 51.54 51.93
N LEU A 843 8.16 52.78 51.50
CA LEU A 843 9.52 53.25 51.20
C LEU A 843 10.42 53.19 52.44
N TYR A 844 9.94 53.69 53.58
CA TYR A 844 10.70 53.63 54.84
C TYR A 844 11.03 52.19 55.25
N ARG A 845 10.04 51.29 55.20
CA ARG A 845 10.24 49.87 55.53
C ARG A 845 11.21 49.19 54.59
N LYS A 846 11.05 49.39 53.27
CA LYS A 846 11.92 48.79 52.25
C LYS A 846 13.36 49.29 52.37
N VAL A 847 13.57 50.60 52.59
CA VAL A 847 14.91 51.17 52.74
C VAL A 847 15.56 50.68 54.05
N LYS A 848 14.81 50.63 55.16
CA LYS A 848 15.29 50.03 56.43
C LYS A 848 15.67 48.56 56.22
N ALA A 849 14.86 47.79 55.49
CA ALA A 849 15.08 46.36 55.24
C ALA A 849 16.22 46.03 54.25
N ILE A 850 16.64 46.99 53.40
CA ILE A 850 17.70 46.78 52.41
C ILE A 850 19.02 47.44 52.83
N ILE A 851 18.98 48.70 53.29
CA ILE A 851 20.17 49.54 53.56
C ILE A 851 20.40 49.70 55.07
N GLY A 852 19.42 49.37 55.90
CA GLY A 852 19.56 49.39 57.36
C GLY A 852 19.51 50.74 58.04
N ILE A 853 19.43 51.82 57.27
CA ILE A 853 19.27 53.20 57.76
C ILE A 853 17.91 53.75 57.32
N ASN A 854 17.49 54.84 57.95
CA ASN A 854 16.28 55.56 57.55
C ASN A 854 16.50 56.26 56.20
N ILE A 855 15.49 56.28 55.34
CA ILE A 855 15.54 56.98 54.04
C ILE A 855 15.84 58.48 54.19
N SER A 856 15.39 59.11 55.28
CA SER A 856 15.72 60.51 55.57
C SER A 856 17.21 60.72 55.83
N ASP A 857 17.82 59.81 56.60
CA ASP A 857 19.26 59.84 56.89
C ASP A 857 20.07 59.60 55.62
N HIS A 858 19.57 58.70 54.76
CA HIS A 858 20.18 58.43 53.46
C HIS A 858 20.20 59.66 52.54
N ILE A 859 19.08 60.37 52.40
CA ILE A 859 19.01 61.62 51.61
C ILE A 859 19.96 62.67 52.18
N ASN A 860 19.99 62.84 53.51
CA ASN A 860 20.90 63.76 54.18
C ASN A 860 22.37 63.40 53.91
N ASN A 861 22.71 62.11 53.95
CA ASN A 861 24.06 61.66 53.65
C ASN A 861 24.48 61.98 52.21
N VAL A 862 23.58 61.82 51.22
CA VAL A 862 23.85 62.21 49.82
C VAL A 862 24.05 63.72 49.68
N LYS A 863 23.22 64.53 50.36
CA LYS A 863 23.38 65.99 50.40
C LYS A 863 24.73 66.41 50.98
N LEU A 864 25.17 65.78 52.07
CA LEU A 864 26.47 66.06 52.68
C LEU A 864 27.65 65.73 51.75
N GLU A 865 27.53 64.69 50.93
CA GLU A 865 28.55 64.39 49.90
C GLU A 865 28.57 65.40 48.78
N LYS A 866 27.40 65.83 48.28
CA LYS A 866 27.35 66.91 47.30
C LYS A 866 27.95 68.21 47.87
N ALA A 867 27.71 68.47 49.15
CA ALA A 867 28.33 69.59 49.84
C ALA A 867 29.86 69.49 49.85
N ALA A 868 30.41 68.29 50.07
CA ALA A 868 31.86 68.07 50.02
C ALA A 868 32.44 68.31 48.62
N GLU A 869 31.71 68.00 47.54
CA GLU A 869 32.09 68.36 46.16
C GLU A 869 32.07 69.87 45.95
N LEU A 870 30.99 70.56 46.32
CA LEU A 870 30.84 72.02 46.14
C LEU A 870 31.85 72.81 46.98
N LEU A 871 32.28 72.28 48.13
CA LEU A 871 33.35 72.88 48.91
C LEU A 871 34.71 72.84 48.19
N LYS A 872 34.92 71.92 47.24
CA LYS A 872 36.15 71.84 46.43
C LYS A 872 36.15 72.79 45.23
N SER A 873 35.00 73.06 44.60
CA SER A 873 34.92 73.94 43.43
C SER A 873 35.13 75.43 43.77
N ASN A 874 35.05 75.79 45.06
CA ASN A 874 35.35 77.12 45.61
C ASN A 874 34.40 78.26 45.16
N GLU A 875 33.30 77.96 44.47
CA GLU A 875 32.37 78.94 43.89
C GLU A 875 31.33 79.48 44.89
N MET A 876 31.03 78.76 45.98
CA MET A 876 30.02 79.15 46.97
C MET A 876 30.60 79.20 48.40
N ASN A 877 30.00 80.04 49.26
CA ASN A 877 30.32 80.07 50.69
C ASN A 877 29.60 78.95 51.46
N ILE A 878 30.06 78.63 52.66
CA ILE A 878 29.55 77.48 53.45
C ILE A 878 28.05 77.62 53.77
N SER A 879 27.55 78.84 53.97
CA SER A 879 26.13 79.08 54.25
C SER A 879 25.27 78.93 52.99
N GLU A 880 25.76 79.40 51.85
CA GLU A 880 25.12 79.21 50.53
C GLU A 880 25.01 77.73 50.17
N ILE A 881 26.07 76.94 50.38
CA ILE A 881 26.07 75.49 50.17
C ILE A 881 25.05 74.79 51.09
N ALA A 882 24.95 75.22 52.35
CA ALA A 882 23.98 74.65 53.28
C ALA A 882 22.53 74.91 52.83
N TYR A 883 22.21 76.14 52.40
CA TYR A 883 20.87 76.49 51.95
C TYR A 883 20.53 75.92 50.57
N SER A 884 21.47 75.87 49.61
CA SER A 884 21.24 75.32 48.27
C SER A 884 20.93 73.83 48.30
N LEU A 885 21.52 73.10 49.25
CA LEU A 885 21.24 71.67 49.47
C LEU A 885 20.03 71.44 50.40
N GLY A 886 19.35 72.51 50.83
CA GLY A 886 18.10 72.44 51.60
C GLY A 886 18.26 72.07 53.08
N PHE A 887 19.39 72.41 53.72
CA PHE A 887 19.51 72.33 55.17
C PHE A 887 18.78 73.52 55.84
N SER A 888 18.12 73.27 56.97
CA SER A 888 17.34 74.29 57.70
C SER A 888 18.20 75.40 58.32
N SER A 889 19.46 75.11 58.66
CA SER A 889 20.44 76.11 59.11
C SER A 889 21.88 75.70 58.79
N PRO A 890 22.79 76.66 58.56
CA PRO A 890 24.22 76.41 58.38
C PRO A 890 24.90 75.72 59.58
N ASN A 891 24.38 75.95 60.80
CA ASN A 891 24.87 75.27 62.01
C ASN A 891 24.54 73.78 61.98
N TYR A 892 23.29 73.43 61.67
CA TYR A 892 22.88 72.03 61.54
C TYR A 892 23.66 71.30 60.44
N PHE A 893 23.86 71.96 59.29
CA PHE A 893 24.72 71.45 58.22
C PHE A 893 26.15 71.18 58.71
N SER A 894 26.75 72.12 59.45
CA SER A 894 28.12 71.99 59.94
C SER A 894 28.28 70.83 60.93
N THR A 895 27.32 70.64 61.83
CA THR A 895 27.29 69.49 62.75
C THR A 895 27.12 68.17 62.00
N ALA A 896 26.17 68.10 61.06
CA ALA A 896 25.93 66.90 60.27
C ALA A 896 27.14 66.53 59.39
N PHE A 897 27.78 67.53 58.77
CA PHE A 897 28.98 67.35 57.96
C PHE A 897 30.16 66.86 58.81
N LYS A 898 30.38 67.45 59.99
CA LYS A 898 31.43 67.02 60.92
C LYS A 898 31.18 65.58 61.41
N ASN A 899 29.94 65.22 61.71
CA ASN A 899 29.59 63.86 62.12
C ASN A 899 29.88 62.82 61.01
N LYS A 900 29.70 63.19 59.73
CA LYS A 900 29.95 62.28 58.60
C LYS A 900 31.42 62.21 58.20
N PHE A 901 32.12 63.35 58.09
CA PHE A 901 33.48 63.43 57.54
C PHE A 901 34.59 63.58 58.60
N GLY A 902 34.23 63.66 59.89
CA GLY A 902 35.17 63.81 61.02
C GLY A 902 35.75 65.21 61.20
N ILE A 903 35.68 66.07 60.19
CA ILE A 903 36.19 67.46 60.19
C ILE A 903 35.10 68.46 59.80
N SER A 904 35.24 69.72 60.22
CA SER A 904 34.26 70.75 59.89
C SER A 904 34.29 71.14 58.40
N PRO A 905 33.18 71.65 57.82
CA PRO A 905 33.16 72.13 56.43
C PRO A 905 34.24 73.17 56.12
N LYS A 906 34.56 74.03 57.10
CA LYS A 906 35.60 75.06 56.99
C LYS A 906 36.99 74.44 56.85
N GLU A 907 37.30 73.47 57.72
CA GLU A 907 38.56 72.71 57.66
C GLU A 907 38.68 71.94 56.35
N TYR A 908 37.61 71.28 55.92
CA TYR A 908 37.54 70.52 54.66
C TYR A 908 37.79 71.39 53.41
N LYS A 909 37.28 72.63 53.42
CA LYS A 909 37.50 73.62 52.34
C LYS A 909 38.95 74.10 52.30
N SER A 910 39.55 74.38 53.46
CA SER A 910 40.95 74.81 53.56
C SER A 910 41.96 73.72 53.17
N SER A 911 41.69 72.45 53.50
CA SER A 911 42.62 71.35 53.19
C SER A 911 42.67 70.96 51.71
N ASN A 912 41.70 71.36 50.88
CA ASN A 912 41.68 71.14 49.43
C ASN A 912 42.02 72.40 48.60
N SER A 913 42.36 73.52 49.25
CA SER A 913 42.74 74.79 48.58
C SER A 913 44.26 74.95 48.37
N ASN A 914 45.02 73.86 48.52
CA ASN A 914 46.48 73.77 48.29
C ASN A 914 46.81 72.76 47.20
#